data_AF-A0A7D5K7J5-F1
#
_entry.id   AF-A0A7D5K7J5-F1
#
_cell.length_a   1.000
_cell.length_b   1.000
_cell.length_c   1.000
_cell.angle_alpha   90.00
_cell.angle_beta   90.00
_cell.angle_gamma   90.00
#
_symmetry.space_group_name_H-M   'P 1'
#
loop_
_entity.id
_entity.type
_entity.pdbx_description
1 polymer ?
#
loop_
_entity_poly.entity_id
_entity_poly.type
_entity_poly.pdbx_seq_one_letter_code
_entity_poly.pdbx_strand_id
1 'polypeptide(L)'
;MSRQVRRVVLCALLLVLAAAGPAVNATLGVGESVGDASRVVSVDGSSLQPNTAQAAVNNSTVRHENPEEAGETGDLQGVESHLARLMAARLGESTIQISQGEYEQGRTLLGDEYTDIYGKYVDVTGETPSAGEGDAFESAAENQREFASTLEEYQETRSDYEQARENGNNREARQHARELVRLSGQLSDSGDELTDAYAGVENASGTGFDREEAIIQGITQNVSEETTELAAQTFRATSLSITHVGDSDSISFTDPLVVSGRLTTENGSAVASRTVRFAVGERTVTTETDGEGRVEFAYRPVRLPLSTEQLSVQYRPSASSVYLGSNATVPVAVSLTTADVSATGPSSASFSDDVTVRGRVVAADTGVPGVPVQLTLGDVVLGTITTNETGGYALTTALPAGVSAGETPITASVAQSDRAVDGDGTAAPMTVTPTETRLQLNATASTQRSIQVDGTLRTADGDSVPNQSVELRLAGSTIRDVETGADGDFSTRLSVPASLQGESNVTVVAVFSGERTNLNASHAQVNVLLRRAGGNSNDSGTVVPGGGDGGPAAPGVGTSFLQLPLHWVAGGALLLAVFGMVYALHRGSEPSQVDANNAATTSTAADTTTADEPGPLALAAEQYANGDIRATVELAFATVRRHVERRDGLASTLTAREFVEQYASGDKSDRAAITELAALYEHAAFGGQGVPEELGTTALSLARSVVGEDEGSTPASPDD
;
A
#
# COMPACT_ATOMS: atom_id res chain seq x y z
N MET A 1 -18.75 61.06 9.86
CA MET A 1 -18.28 62.47 9.85
C MET A 1 -17.12 62.58 8.87
N SER A 2 -16.90 63.75 8.24
CA SER A 2 -15.76 64.15 7.36
C SER A 2 -15.35 63.18 6.21
N ARG A 3 -15.55 63.51 4.91
CA ARG A 3 -14.82 64.50 4.05
C ARG A 3 -13.36 64.06 3.77
N GLN A 4 -12.75 64.13 2.56
CA GLN A 4 -13.01 64.77 1.24
C GLN A 4 -11.93 64.24 0.21
N VAL A 5 -11.95 64.31 -1.14
CA VAL A 5 -12.93 64.75 -2.18
C VAL A 5 -12.47 64.32 -3.62
N ARG A 6 -13.40 64.31 -4.63
CA ARG A 6 -13.31 64.53 -6.12
C ARG A 6 -11.93 64.47 -6.85
N ARG A 7 -11.83 63.99 -8.11
CA ARG A 7 -12.29 64.62 -9.40
C ARG A 7 -12.22 63.56 -10.57
N VAL A 8 -13.02 63.52 -11.65
CA VAL A 8 -13.53 64.54 -12.63
C VAL A 8 -12.39 65.01 -13.60
N VAL A 9 -12.43 64.95 -14.94
CA VAL A 9 -13.45 64.52 -15.95
C VAL A 9 -12.90 64.61 -17.41
N LEU A 10 -13.62 64.05 -18.40
CA LEU A 10 -13.72 64.41 -19.85
C LEU A 10 -12.58 64.19 -20.90
N CYS A 11 -13.03 63.68 -22.07
CA CYS A 11 -12.75 64.10 -23.46
C CYS A 11 -11.35 63.98 -24.11
N ALA A 12 -11.21 63.89 -25.46
CA ALA A 12 -12.06 63.41 -26.59
C ALA A 12 -11.33 63.69 -27.94
N LEU A 13 -11.88 63.20 -29.09
CA LEU A 13 -11.60 63.65 -30.49
C LEU A 13 -10.16 63.33 -31.00
N LEU A 14 -9.80 63.19 -32.30
CA LEU A 14 -10.40 63.05 -33.65
C LEU A 14 -9.34 62.31 -34.56
N LEU A 15 -9.67 61.37 -35.46
CA LEU A 15 -10.05 61.53 -36.91
C LEU A 15 -8.85 61.76 -37.90
N VAL A 16 -8.99 61.26 -39.15
CA VAL A 16 -8.35 61.70 -40.44
C VAL A 16 -7.20 60.85 -41.06
N LEU A 17 -7.60 59.96 -41.98
CA LEU A 17 -7.18 59.77 -43.41
C LEU A 17 -5.79 59.29 -43.91
N ALA A 18 -5.91 58.58 -45.06
CA ALA A 18 -5.05 58.50 -46.26
C ALA A 18 -3.78 57.62 -46.19
N ALA A 19 -3.55 56.59 -47.02
CA ALA A 19 -3.80 56.26 -48.44
C ALA A 19 -2.60 56.49 -49.37
N ALA A 20 -2.03 55.39 -49.90
CA ALA A 20 -1.22 55.35 -51.12
C ALA A 20 -1.14 53.92 -51.69
N GLY A 21 -1.56 53.72 -52.94
CA GLY A 21 -0.96 52.72 -53.84
C GLY A 21 0.22 53.36 -54.59
N PRO A 22 0.99 52.61 -55.40
CA PRO A 22 0.53 52.31 -56.76
C PRO A 22 0.98 50.94 -57.32
N ALA A 23 0.64 50.69 -58.60
CA ALA A 23 0.90 49.45 -59.34
C ALA A 23 2.02 49.58 -60.39
N VAL A 24 2.70 48.46 -60.69
CA VAL A 24 3.49 48.12 -61.91
C VAL A 24 3.42 46.57 -62.00
N ASN A 25 2.95 45.83 -63.02
CA ASN A 25 2.88 45.87 -64.49
C ASN A 25 4.07 45.17 -65.20
N ALA A 26 3.76 44.30 -66.20
CA ALA A 26 4.64 43.68 -67.22
C ALA A 26 5.61 42.51 -66.81
N THR A 27 6.07 41.57 -67.67
CA THR A 27 5.64 41.02 -69.01
C THR A 27 6.57 39.85 -69.46
N LEU A 28 5.99 38.76 -70.05
CA LEU A 28 6.49 37.75 -71.03
C LEU A 28 7.92 37.10 -71.03
N GLY A 29 7.94 35.80 -71.39
CA GLY A 29 9.03 35.02 -72.02
C GLY A 29 8.97 33.54 -71.57
N VAL A 30 8.71 32.47 -72.35
CA VAL A 30 8.85 32.05 -73.77
C VAL A 30 10.26 31.55 -74.18
N GLY A 31 10.34 30.26 -74.55
CA GLY A 31 11.50 29.55 -75.14
C GLY A 31 11.86 28.28 -74.34
N GLU A 32 11.53 27.04 -74.76
CA GLU A 32 12.14 26.21 -75.84
C GLU A 32 13.59 25.72 -75.58
N SER A 33 14.04 24.52 -75.98
CA SER A 33 13.39 23.23 -76.36
C SER A 33 14.50 22.15 -76.60
N VAL A 34 14.09 20.92 -77.00
CA VAL A 34 14.91 19.79 -77.58
C VAL A 34 15.59 18.80 -76.62
N GLY A 35 15.31 17.49 -76.81
CA GLY A 35 16.06 16.38 -76.18
C GLY A 35 15.41 14.97 -76.22
N ASP A 36 14.95 14.47 -77.38
CA ASP A 36 14.37 13.11 -77.53
C ASP A 36 15.44 12.00 -77.63
N ALA A 37 15.17 10.83 -77.01
CA ALA A 37 15.66 9.52 -77.46
C ALA A 37 14.81 8.35 -76.91
N SER A 38 14.03 7.71 -77.79
CA SER A 38 13.13 6.58 -77.48
C SER A 38 13.79 5.18 -77.36
N ARG A 39 13.12 4.26 -76.63
CA ARG A 39 13.03 2.79 -76.91
C ARG A 39 11.95 2.13 -76.05
N VAL A 40 10.68 2.11 -76.49
CA VAL A 40 10.02 1.07 -77.33
C VAL A 40 9.76 -0.25 -76.60
N VAL A 41 8.48 -0.46 -76.31
CA VAL A 41 7.84 -1.76 -75.97
C VAL A 41 7.60 -2.55 -77.25
N SER A 42 7.74 -3.88 -77.19
CA SER A 42 7.15 -4.81 -78.16
C SER A 42 6.33 -5.88 -77.43
N VAL A 43 5.04 -5.91 -77.73
CA VAL A 43 4.09 -6.98 -77.41
C VAL A 43 3.73 -7.67 -78.72
N ASP A 44 3.81 -9.01 -78.78
CA ASP A 44 2.74 -9.88 -79.31
C ASP A 44 3.04 -11.37 -79.03
N GLY A 45 2.01 -12.22 -78.98
CA GLY A 45 2.16 -13.66 -78.73
C GLY A 45 0.90 -14.40 -78.25
N SER A 46 -0.26 -14.15 -78.86
CA SER A 46 -1.52 -14.85 -78.50
C SER A 46 -1.47 -16.38 -78.69
N SER A 47 -2.12 -17.17 -77.81
CA SER A 47 -3.37 -17.91 -78.12
C SER A 47 -3.71 -19.17 -77.25
N LEU A 48 -5.02 -19.47 -77.19
CA LEU A 48 -5.72 -20.75 -76.87
C LEU A 48 -6.14 -21.11 -75.42
N GLN A 49 -7.47 -21.22 -75.24
CA GLN A 49 -8.26 -21.95 -74.22
C GLN A 49 -8.30 -23.49 -74.55
N PRO A 50 -8.88 -24.43 -73.73
CA PRO A 50 -9.89 -24.26 -72.65
C PRO A 50 -9.79 -25.15 -71.37
N ASN A 51 -10.79 -25.01 -70.47
CA ASN A 51 -11.24 -25.92 -69.39
C ASN A 51 -10.35 -26.04 -68.12
N THR A 52 -10.87 -26.21 -66.88
CA THR A 52 -12.25 -26.43 -66.36
C THR A 52 -12.54 -25.59 -65.11
N ALA A 53 -13.82 -25.35 -64.78
CA ALA A 53 -14.24 -24.65 -63.57
C ALA A 53 -14.02 -25.45 -62.27
N GLN A 54 -13.69 -24.75 -61.19
CA GLN A 54 -13.84 -25.21 -59.80
C GLN A 54 -14.46 -24.07 -58.98
N ALA A 55 -15.33 -24.42 -58.03
CA ALA A 55 -16.27 -23.47 -57.42
C ALA A 55 -15.57 -22.40 -56.58
N ALA A 56 -16.06 -21.16 -56.67
CA ALA A 56 -15.75 -20.12 -55.70
C ALA A 56 -16.33 -20.51 -54.34
N VAL A 57 -15.48 -20.93 -53.42
CA VAL A 57 -15.83 -21.01 -52.00
C VAL A 57 -15.85 -19.59 -51.47
N ASN A 58 -17.04 -19.08 -51.13
CA ASN A 58 -17.16 -17.83 -50.39
C ASN A 58 -16.60 -18.05 -48.98
N ASN A 59 -15.29 -17.82 -48.81
CA ASN A 59 -14.64 -17.85 -47.51
C ASN A 59 -14.92 -16.54 -46.75
N SER A 60 -16.18 -16.31 -46.39
CA SER A 60 -16.55 -15.28 -45.43
C SER A 60 -16.40 -15.84 -44.03
N THR A 61 -15.19 -15.77 -43.48
CA THR A 61 -14.99 -15.95 -42.04
C THR A 61 -15.82 -14.91 -41.30
N VAL A 62 -16.83 -15.38 -40.57
CA VAL A 62 -17.64 -14.55 -39.67
C VAL A 62 -16.72 -14.10 -38.54
N ARG A 63 -16.45 -12.80 -38.43
CA ARG A 63 -15.52 -12.25 -37.42
C ARG A 63 -16.20 -11.78 -36.13
N HIS A 64 -17.54 -11.68 -36.16
CA HIS A 64 -18.35 -11.30 -35.01
C HIS A 64 -19.58 -12.21 -34.99
N GLU A 65 -19.73 -12.98 -33.91
CA GLU A 65 -20.90 -13.80 -33.62
C GLU A 65 -21.60 -13.22 -32.39
N ASN A 66 -22.91 -13.45 -32.27
CA ASN A 66 -23.68 -13.00 -31.11
C ASN A 66 -23.23 -13.79 -29.87
N PRO A 67 -22.81 -13.17 -28.75
CA PRO A 67 -22.32 -13.89 -27.58
C PRO A 67 -23.28 -14.93 -26.98
N GLU A 68 -24.60 -14.76 -27.20
CA GLU A 68 -25.62 -15.73 -26.77
C GLU A 68 -25.79 -16.94 -27.72
N GLU A 69 -25.21 -16.89 -28.92
CA GLU A 69 -25.30 -17.91 -29.97
C GLU A 69 -23.95 -18.58 -30.29
N ALA A 70 -22.83 -17.97 -29.89
CA ALA A 70 -21.48 -18.51 -30.03
C ALA A 70 -21.29 -19.80 -29.20
N GLY A 71 -21.10 -20.93 -29.89
CA GLY A 71 -21.00 -22.26 -29.28
C GLY A 71 -19.58 -22.85 -29.23
N GLU A 72 -18.56 -22.11 -29.68
CA GLU A 72 -17.17 -22.57 -29.74
C GLU A 72 -16.34 -22.03 -28.57
N THR A 73 -15.34 -22.80 -28.12
CA THR A 73 -14.38 -22.34 -27.11
C THR A 73 -13.46 -21.30 -27.74
N GLY A 74 -13.52 -20.06 -27.25
CA GLY A 74 -12.72 -18.94 -27.76
C GLY A 74 -11.21 -19.13 -27.56
N ASP A 75 -10.42 -18.37 -28.30
CA ASP A 75 -8.95 -18.35 -28.19
C ASP A 75 -8.51 -17.57 -26.92
N LEU A 76 -8.64 -18.22 -25.77
CA LEU A 76 -8.24 -17.65 -24.47
C LEU A 76 -6.74 -17.29 -24.46
N GLN A 77 -5.88 -18.08 -25.11
CA GLN A 77 -4.44 -17.81 -25.19
C GLN A 77 -4.14 -16.54 -26.00
N GLY A 78 -4.90 -16.28 -27.07
CA GLY A 78 -4.85 -15.03 -27.83
C GLY A 78 -5.30 -13.81 -27.01
N VAL A 79 -6.33 -13.97 -26.18
CA VAL A 79 -6.82 -12.92 -25.26
C VAL A 79 -5.82 -12.64 -24.13
N GLU A 80 -5.29 -13.68 -23.50
CA GLU A 80 -4.23 -13.63 -22.48
C GLU A 80 -3.01 -12.85 -23.01
N SER A 81 -2.52 -13.22 -24.19
CA SER A 81 -1.41 -12.55 -24.89
C SER A 81 -1.71 -11.09 -25.25
N HIS A 82 -2.97 -10.72 -25.49
CA HIS A 82 -3.37 -9.34 -25.77
C HIS A 82 -3.39 -8.50 -24.50
N LEU A 83 -3.96 -9.02 -23.41
CA LEU A 83 -4.03 -8.33 -22.11
C LEU A 83 -2.62 -8.14 -21.52
N ALA A 84 -1.75 -9.15 -21.59
CA ALA A 84 -0.36 -9.06 -21.15
C ALA A 84 0.40 -7.92 -21.88
N ARG A 85 0.29 -7.83 -23.21
CA ARG A 85 0.88 -6.73 -23.99
C ARG A 85 0.29 -5.37 -23.63
N LEU A 86 -1.01 -5.30 -23.31
CA LEU A 86 -1.68 -4.05 -22.93
C LEU A 86 -1.20 -3.54 -21.55
N MET A 87 -0.97 -4.46 -20.60
CA MET A 87 -0.37 -4.14 -19.30
C MET A 87 1.10 -3.72 -19.44
N ALA A 88 1.90 -4.48 -20.20
CA ALA A 88 3.30 -4.16 -20.47
C ALA A 88 3.48 -2.79 -21.13
N ALA A 89 2.63 -2.44 -22.10
CA ALA A 89 2.63 -1.11 -22.72
C ALA A 89 2.33 0.02 -21.71
N ARG A 90 1.51 -0.23 -20.68
CA ARG A 90 1.23 0.75 -19.61
C ARG A 90 2.37 0.88 -18.61
N LEU A 91 3.03 -0.23 -18.26
CA LEU A 91 4.26 -0.22 -17.46
C LEU A 91 5.35 0.59 -18.18
N GLY A 92 5.57 0.33 -19.47
CA GLY A 92 6.54 1.07 -20.30
C GLY A 92 6.23 2.56 -20.45
N GLU A 93 4.98 2.92 -20.79
CA GLU A 93 4.57 4.34 -20.84
C GLU A 93 4.71 5.01 -19.47
N SER A 94 4.33 4.33 -18.38
CA SER A 94 4.52 4.84 -17.02
C SER A 94 6.00 5.09 -16.70
N THR A 95 6.92 4.22 -17.13
CA THR A 95 8.37 4.41 -16.95
C THR A 95 8.87 5.62 -17.74
N ILE A 96 8.34 5.87 -18.94
CA ILE A 96 8.63 7.07 -19.72
C ILE A 96 8.15 8.32 -18.96
N GLN A 97 6.91 8.36 -18.48
CA GLN A 97 6.38 9.50 -17.70
C GLN A 97 7.20 9.76 -16.42
N ILE A 98 7.54 8.71 -15.65
CA ILE A 98 8.39 8.80 -14.45
C ILE A 98 9.76 9.38 -14.79
N SER A 99 10.37 8.95 -15.90
CA SER A 99 11.67 9.47 -16.36
C SER A 99 11.66 10.95 -16.77
N GLN A 100 10.48 11.48 -17.11
CA GLN A 100 10.27 12.88 -17.48
C GLN A 100 9.88 13.78 -16.30
N GLY A 101 9.71 13.21 -15.10
CA GLY A 101 9.26 13.94 -13.90
C GLY A 101 7.73 13.97 -13.71
N GLU A 102 6.98 13.27 -14.56
CA GLU A 102 5.51 13.29 -14.59
C GLU A 102 4.91 12.19 -13.68
N TYR A 103 5.26 12.21 -12.39
CA TYR A 103 4.97 11.14 -11.42
C TYR A 103 3.47 10.86 -11.21
N GLU A 104 2.63 11.90 -11.20
CA GLU A 104 1.17 11.73 -11.16
C GLU A 104 0.65 11.02 -12.42
N GLN A 105 1.20 11.34 -13.60
CA GLN A 105 0.79 10.72 -14.87
C GLN A 105 1.23 9.26 -14.94
N GLY A 106 2.49 8.98 -14.56
CA GLY A 106 3.04 7.62 -14.42
C GLY A 106 2.21 6.75 -13.49
N ARG A 107 1.87 7.24 -12.29
CA ARG A 107 1.00 6.51 -11.34
C ARG A 107 -0.43 6.33 -11.87
N THR A 108 -0.98 7.30 -12.61
CA THR A 108 -2.33 7.23 -13.21
C THR A 108 -2.44 6.16 -14.29
N LEU A 109 -1.38 5.96 -15.10
CA LEU A 109 -1.32 4.88 -16.10
C LEU A 109 -1.41 3.49 -15.47
N LEU A 110 -0.96 3.37 -14.22
CA LEU A 110 -1.04 2.18 -13.36
C LEU A 110 -2.20 2.27 -12.34
N GLY A 111 -3.18 3.15 -12.56
CA GLY A 111 -4.36 3.32 -11.71
C GLY A 111 -5.49 2.33 -12.02
N ASP A 112 -6.73 2.74 -11.74
CA ASP A 112 -7.95 1.94 -11.88
C ASP A 112 -8.04 1.17 -13.22
N GLU A 113 -7.66 1.80 -14.34
CA GLU A 113 -7.71 1.17 -15.66
C GLU A 113 -6.71 0.02 -15.82
N TYR A 114 -5.53 0.11 -15.18
CA TYR A 114 -4.58 -1.01 -15.14
C TYR A 114 -5.14 -2.16 -14.29
N THR A 115 -5.70 -1.87 -13.12
CA THR A 115 -6.37 -2.87 -12.27
C THR A 115 -7.54 -3.55 -12.99
N ASP A 116 -8.32 -2.80 -13.78
CA ASP A 116 -9.40 -3.34 -14.62
C ASP A 116 -8.90 -4.25 -15.76
N ILE A 117 -7.68 -4.03 -16.26
CA ILE A 117 -7.05 -4.91 -17.27
C ILE A 117 -6.46 -6.14 -16.58
N TYR A 118 -5.81 -5.95 -15.43
CA TYR A 118 -5.25 -7.01 -14.61
C TYR A 118 -6.32 -8.01 -14.14
N GLY A 119 -7.47 -7.54 -13.64
CA GLY A 119 -8.58 -8.41 -13.26
C GLY A 119 -9.04 -9.32 -14.42
N LYS A 120 -9.14 -8.76 -15.64
CA LYS A 120 -9.47 -9.54 -16.85
C LYS A 120 -8.37 -10.54 -17.21
N TYR A 121 -7.11 -10.21 -16.97
CA TYR A 121 -5.98 -11.13 -17.20
C TYR A 121 -5.99 -12.28 -16.19
N VAL A 122 -6.24 -12.01 -14.91
CA VAL A 122 -6.40 -13.02 -13.86
C VAL A 122 -7.60 -13.94 -14.14
N ASP A 123 -8.75 -13.38 -14.54
CA ASP A 123 -9.92 -14.16 -14.93
C ASP A 123 -9.62 -15.13 -16.09
N VAL A 124 -8.89 -14.67 -17.12
CA VAL A 124 -8.51 -15.51 -18.28
C VAL A 124 -7.45 -16.56 -17.92
N THR A 125 -6.40 -16.18 -17.19
CA THR A 125 -5.33 -17.11 -16.75
C THR A 125 -5.81 -18.16 -15.75
N GLY A 126 -6.85 -17.86 -14.97
CA GLY A 126 -7.52 -18.84 -14.11
C GLY A 126 -8.27 -19.95 -14.87
N GLU A 127 -8.62 -19.72 -16.14
CA GLU A 127 -9.21 -20.72 -17.04
C GLU A 127 -8.17 -21.42 -17.94
N THR A 128 -6.93 -20.93 -18.01
CA THR A 128 -5.81 -21.58 -18.72
C THR A 128 -4.92 -22.42 -17.77
N PRO A 129 -4.07 -23.33 -18.27
CA PRO A 129 -3.15 -24.10 -17.43
C PRO A 129 -2.04 -23.27 -16.75
N SER A 130 -1.99 -21.97 -17.04
CA SER A 130 -0.95 -21.00 -16.65
C SER A 130 -1.30 -20.19 -15.38
N ALA A 131 -2.18 -20.73 -14.53
CA ALA A 131 -2.81 -20.05 -13.38
C ALA A 131 -1.89 -19.65 -12.19
N GLY A 132 -0.61 -19.34 -12.45
CA GLY A 132 0.35 -18.78 -11.50
C GLY A 132 1.12 -17.56 -12.04
N GLU A 133 0.68 -16.98 -13.16
CA GLU A 133 1.39 -15.92 -13.89
C GLU A 133 0.85 -14.49 -13.63
N GLY A 134 -0.28 -14.36 -12.93
CA GLY A 134 -0.90 -13.07 -12.57
C GLY A 134 -0.01 -12.19 -11.70
N ASP A 135 0.47 -12.73 -10.58
CA ASP A 135 1.15 -12.01 -9.49
C ASP A 135 2.34 -11.14 -9.95
N ALA A 136 2.97 -11.47 -11.08
CA ALA A 136 4.09 -10.72 -11.65
C ALA A 136 3.69 -9.31 -12.14
N PHE A 137 2.55 -9.19 -12.84
CA PHE A 137 2.07 -7.90 -13.36
C PHE A 137 1.55 -6.97 -12.26
N GLU A 138 1.02 -7.54 -11.16
CA GLU A 138 0.65 -6.79 -9.97
C GLU A 138 1.91 -6.29 -9.24
N SER A 139 2.86 -7.19 -8.97
CA SER A 139 4.14 -6.86 -8.33
C SER A 139 4.91 -5.77 -9.08
N ALA A 140 5.02 -5.87 -10.41
CA ALA A 140 5.67 -4.85 -11.23
C ALA A 140 4.98 -3.48 -11.13
N ALA A 141 3.63 -3.45 -11.11
CA ALA A 141 2.90 -2.20 -10.97
C ALA A 141 2.97 -1.60 -9.56
N GLU A 142 3.05 -2.44 -8.51
CA GLU A 142 3.27 -1.98 -7.13
C GLU A 142 4.67 -1.38 -6.97
N ASN A 143 5.72 -2.12 -7.32
CA ASN A 143 7.11 -1.66 -7.25
C ASN A 143 7.33 -0.39 -8.07
N GLN A 144 6.70 -0.27 -9.25
CA GLN A 144 6.81 0.93 -10.08
C GLN A 144 6.13 2.16 -9.47
N ARG A 145 5.00 2.00 -8.77
CA ARG A 145 4.37 3.11 -8.04
C ARG A 145 5.20 3.53 -6.82
N GLU A 146 5.85 2.59 -6.12
CA GLU A 146 6.76 2.88 -5.01
C GLU A 146 8.04 3.60 -5.47
N PHE A 147 8.66 3.12 -6.56
CA PHE A 147 9.79 3.78 -7.20
C PHE A 147 9.44 5.22 -7.61
N ALA A 148 8.31 5.42 -8.29
CA ALA A 148 7.84 6.74 -8.70
C ALA A 148 7.64 7.68 -7.49
N SER A 149 7.03 7.19 -6.41
CA SER A 149 6.79 7.97 -5.19
C SER A 149 8.09 8.35 -4.47
N THR A 150 9.07 7.45 -4.44
CA THR A 150 10.37 7.72 -3.80
C THR A 150 11.20 8.70 -4.62
N LEU A 151 11.06 8.67 -5.96
CA LEU A 151 11.73 9.59 -6.88
C LEU A 151 11.15 11.01 -6.80
N GLU A 152 9.82 11.12 -6.69
CA GLU A 152 9.11 12.37 -6.40
C GLU A 152 9.61 13.00 -5.09
N GLU A 153 9.61 12.23 -3.97
CA GLU A 153 10.08 12.70 -2.66
C GLU A 153 11.57 13.13 -2.70
N TYR A 154 12.41 12.42 -3.47
CA TYR A 154 13.81 12.80 -3.69
C TYR A 154 13.94 14.16 -4.40
N GLN A 155 13.17 14.40 -5.46
CA GLN A 155 13.24 15.66 -6.21
C GLN A 155 12.68 16.85 -5.41
N GLU A 156 11.58 16.67 -4.68
CA GLU A 156 11.05 17.70 -3.77
C GLU A 156 12.09 18.05 -2.69
N THR A 157 12.65 17.03 -2.02
CA THR A 157 13.68 17.19 -0.98
C THR A 157 14.95 17.86 -1.52
N ARG A 158 15.28 17.64 -2.80
CA ARG A 158 16.42 18.29 -3.47
C ARG A 158 16.15 19.77 -3.68
N SER A 159 14.96 20.14 -4.13
CA SER A 159 14.55 21.54 -4.30
C SER A 159 14.63 22.30 -2.95
N ASP A 160 14.12 21.69 -1.88
CA ASP A 160 14.23 22.22 -0.52
C ASP A 160 15.69 22.39 -0.05
N TYR A 161 16.55 21.40 -0.34
CA TYR A 161 17.98 21.47 -0.04
C TYR A 161 18.68 22.62 -0.77
N GLU A 162 18.41 22.80 -2.07
CA GLU A 162 18.98 23.86 -2.90
C GLU A 162 18.51 25.23 -2.39
N GLN A 163 17.21 25.40 -2.17
CA GLN A 163 16.64 26.62 -1.58
C GLN A 163 17.21 26.92 -0.18
N ALA A 164 17.39 25.91 0.68
CA ALA A 164 18.00 26.08 2.00
C ALA A 164 19.48 26.50 1.90
N ARG A 165 20.22 26.05 0.87
CA ARG A 165 21.59 26.51 0.59
C ARG A 165 21.61 27.96 0.13
N GLU A 166 20.75 28.36 -0.82
CA GLU A 166 20.65 29.73 -1.32
C GLU A 166 20.30 30.73 -0.22
N ASN A 167 19.34 30.38 0.65
CA ASN A 167 18.96 31.16 1.82
C ASN A 167 20.03 31.16 2.94
N GLY A 168 21.14 30.43 2.77
CA GLY A 168 22.19 30.30 3.78
C GLY A 168 21.78 29.49 5.01
N ASN A 169 20.63 28.81 4.99
CA ASN A 169 20.15 27.96 6.09
C ASN A 169 20.85 26.60 6.10
N ASN A 170 22.12 26.67 6.49
CA ASN A 170 23.01 25.53 6.69
C ASN A 170 22.48 24.45 7.65
N ARG A 171 21.42 24.71 8.42
CA ARG A 171 20.84 23.72 9.34
C ARG A 171 19.87 22.81 8.59
N GLU A 172 18.88 23.41 7.92
CA GLU A 172 17.91 22.72 7.08
C GLU A 172 18.57 22.05 5.89
N ALA A 173 19.49 22.73 5.18
CA ALA A 173 20.24 22.10 4.09
C ALA A 173 20.96 20.80 4.53
N ARG A 174 21.48 20.73 5.75
CA ARG A 174 22.09 19.49 6.29
C ARG A 174 21.09 18.43 6.72
N GLN A 175 19.82 18.78 6.93
CA GLN A 175 18.74 17.84 7.20
C GLN A 175 18.25 17.24 5.87
N HIS A 176 17.87 18.07 4.89
CA HIS A 176 17.47 17.61 3.55
C HIS A 176 18.60 16.80 2.87
N ALA A 177 19.87 17.22 2.96
CA ALA A 177 20.99 16.45 2.42
C ALA A 177 21.21 15.07 3.06
N ARG A 178 20.71 14.81 4.28
CA ARG A 178 20.70 13.44 4.83
C ARG A 178 19.50 12.63 4.37
N GLU A 179 18.40 13.32 4.13
CA GLU A 179 17.19 12.70 3.62
C GLU A 179 17.37 12.27 2.16
N LEU A 180 18.07 13.06 1.35
CA LEU A 180 18.52 12.66 0.00
C LEU A 180 19.41 11.41 0.03
N VAL A 181 20.30 11.28 1.03
CA VAL A 181 21.10 10.05 1.23
C VAL A 181 20.24 8.85 1.64
N ARG A 182 19.14 9.05 2.38
CA ARG A 182 18.16 7.99 2.68
C ARG A 182 17.39 7.58 1.42
N LEU A 183 16.81 8.57 0.73
CA LEU A 183 15.96 8.38 -0.44
C LEU A 183 16.73 7.80 -1.63
N SER A 184 17.98 8.22 -1.84
CA SER A 184 18.86 7.61 -2.85
C SER A 184 19.10 6.12 -2.58
N GLY A 185 19.23 5.69 -1.32
CA GLY A 185 19.35 4.28 -0.98
C GLY A 185 18.07 3.51 -1.29
N GLN A 186 16.92 4.03 -0.88
CA GLN A 186 15.62 3.43 -1.18
C GLN A 186 15.29 3.40 -2.68
N LEU A 187 15.76 4.37 -3.45
CA LEU A 187 15.65 4.36 -4.91
C LEU A 187 16.53 3.29 -5.56
N SER A 188 17.70 2.99 -5.00
CA SER A 188 18.47 1.82 -5.43
C SER A 188 17.73 0.53 -5.08
N ASP A 189 17.30 0.36 -3.82
CA ASP A 189 16.60 -0.86 -3.37
C ASP A 189 15.31 -1.12 -4.20
N SER A 190 14.44 -0.11 -4.35
CA SER A 190 13.20 -0.21 -5.15
C SER A 190 13.44 -0.30 -6.67
N GLY A 191 14.55 0.23 -7.17
CA GLY A 191 14.95 0.10 -8.58
C GLY A 191 15.43 -1.31 -8.92
N ASP A 192 16.15 -1.95 -8.00
CA ASP A 192 16.54 -3.37 -8.09
C ASP A 192 15.28 -4.26 -8.01
N GLU A 193 14.38 -4.02 -7.04
CA GLU A 193 13.12 -4.76 -6.89
C GLU A 193 12.15 -4.58 -8.09
N LEU A 194 12.14 -3.42 -8.74
CA LEU A 194 11.37 -3.19 -9.97
C LEU A 194 11.99 -3.91 -11.18
N THR A 195 13.32 -3.94 -11.28
CA THR A 195 14.04 -4.67 -12.33
C THR A 195 13.76 -6.18 -12.20
N ASP A 196 13.85 -6.74 -10.99
CA ASP A 196 13.51 -8.14 -10.71
C ASP A 196 12.03 -8.45 -11.03
N ALA A 197 11.11 -7.50 -10.78
CA ALA A 197 9.70 -7.65 -11.11
C ALA A 197 9.45 -7.65 -12.64
N TYR A 198 10.12 -6.78 -13.40
CA TYR A 198 10.06 -6.80 -14.87
C TYR A 198 10.59 -8.11 -15.44
N ALA A 199 11.75 -8.59 -14.98
CA ALA A 199 12.25 -9.92 -15.33
C ALA A 199 11.26 -11.04 -14.99
N GLY A 200 10.49 -10.92 -13.89
CA GLY A 200 9.37 -11.80 -13.58
C GLY A 200 8.27 -11.78 -14.65
N VAL A 201 7.85 -10.60 -15.10
CA VAL A 201 6.86 -10.42 -16.17
C VAL A 201 7.37 -10.89 -17.53
N GLU A 202 8.67 -10.72 -17.84
CA GLU A 202 9.28 -11.27 -19.06
C GLU A 202 9.16 -12.79 -19.11
N ASN A 203 9.52 -13.46 -18.01
CA ASN A 203 9.52 -14.92 -17.92
C ASN A 203 8.10 -15.51 -17.98
N ALA A 204 7.09 -14.79 -17.45
CA ALA A 204 5.69 -15.19 -17.52
C ALA A 204 5.06 -14.94 -18.91
N SER A 205 5.21 -13.72 -19.45
CA SER A 205 4.45 -13.26 -20.61
C SER A 205 5.19 -13.32 -21.96
N GLY A 206 6.52 -13.43 -21.94
CA GLY A 206 7.36 -13.27 -23.13
C GLY A 206 7.42 -11.85 -23.70
N THR A 207 6.94 -10.84 -22.97
CA THR A 207 7.08 -9.41 -23.32
C THR A 207 8.35 -8.86 -22.70
N GLY A 208 9.19 -8.16 -23.46
CA GLY A 208 10.48 -7.64 -22.97
C GLY A 208 10.42 -6.23 -22.38
N PHE A 209 11.28 -5.96 -21.40
CA PHE A 209 11.43 -4.70 -20.65
C PHE A 209 12.87 -4.15 -20.65
N ASP A 210 13.78 -4.68 -21.49
CA ASP A 210 15.18 -4.22 -21.67
C ASP A 210 15.37 -2.68 -21.64
N ARG A 211 14.42 -1.94 -22.23
CA ARG A 211 14.46 -0.48 -22.32
C ARG A 211 14.07 0.18 -21.00
N GLU A 212 13.01 -0.31 -20.39
CA GLU A 212 12.45 0.17 -19.13
C GLU A 212 13.46 -0.07 -18.00
N GLU A 213 14.05 -1.27 -17.92
CA GLU A 213 15.14 -1.59 -16.98
C GLU A 213 16.33 -0.62 -17.14
N ALA A 214 16.77 -0.35 -18.37
CA ALA A 214 17.85 0.59 -18.64
C ALA A 214 17.51 2.05 -18.24
N ILE A 215 16.24 2.45 -18.30
CA ILE A 215 15.77 3.76 -17.81
C ILE A 215 15.83 3.80 -16.28
N ILE A 216 15.31 2.77 -15.59
CA ILE A 216 15.32 2.68 -14.12
C ILE A 216 16.76 2.69 -13.59
N GLN A 217 17.65 1.86 -14.15
CA GLN A 217 19.07 1.82 -13.80
C GLN A 217 19.79 3.15 -14.09
N GLY A 218 19.43 3.84 -15.18
CA GLY A 218 19.96 5.16 -15.49
C GLY A 218 19.55 6.24 -14.47
N ILE A 219 18.30 6.18 -13.99
CA ILE A 219 17.78 7.08 -12.95
C ILE A 219 18.48 6.81 -11.61
N THR A 220 18.56 5.55 -11.16
CA THR A 220 19.18 5.20 -9.87
C THR A 220 20.66 5.53 -9.84
N GLN A 221 21.38 5.30 -10.95
CA GLN A 221 22.78 5.71 -11.09
C GLN A 221 22.94 7.24 -10.98
N ASN A 222 22.13 8.01 -11.72
CA ASN A 222 22.19 9.48 -11.70
C ASN A 222 21.93 10.03 -10.28
N VAL A 223 20.84 9.58 -9.64
CA VAL A 223 20.49 9.93 -8.25
C VAL A 223 21.62 9.62 -7.27
N SER A 224 22.28 8.47 -7.41
CA SER A 224 23.39 8.04 -6.55
C SER A 224 24.65 8.90 -6.76
N GLU A 225 24.98 9.24 -8.01
CA GLU A 225 26.12 10.11 -8.36
C GLU A 225 25.89 11.55 -7.83
N GLU A 226 24.73 12.13 -8.08
CA GLU A 226 24.35 13.45 -7.56
C GLU A 226 24.36 13.49 -6.02
N THR A 227 23.76 12.50 -5.37
CA THR A 227 23.71 12.40 -3.91
C THR A 227 25.10 12.27 -3.30
N THR A 228 26.00 11.54 -3.97
CA THR A 228 27.40 11.40 -3.55
C THR A 228 28.14 12.73 -3.60
N GLU A 229 28.00 13.50 -4.70
CA GLU A 229 28.61 14.82 -4.81
C GLU A 229 28.01 15.80 -3.78
N LEU A 230 26.69 15.81 -3.66
CA LEU A 230 25.93 16.62 -2.70
C LEU A 230 26.39 16.39 -1.26
N ALA A 231 26.55 15.12 -0.87
CA ALA A 231 27.04 14.73 0.44
C ALA A 231 28.49 15.17 0.67
N ALA A 232 29.37 15.05 -0.34
CA ALA A 232 30.76 15.49 -0.28
C ALA A 232 30.91 17.02 -0.16
N GLN A 233 30.02 17.79 -0.79
CA GLN A 233 29.97 19.25 -0.64
C GLN A 233 29.43 19.67 0.73
N THR A 234 28.44 18.95 1.25
CA THR A 234 27.66 19.35 2.45
C THR A 234 28.28 18.91 3.77
N PHE A 235 28.92 17.74 3.78
CA PHE A 235 29.41 17.09 4.99
C PHE A 235 30.93 16.89 4.98
N ARG A 236 31.46 16.63 6.17
CA ARG A 236 32.85 16.23 6.40
C ARG A 236 32.85 14.77 6.83
N ALA A 237 33.48 13.91 6.02
CA ALA A 237 33.73 12.53 6.40
C ALA A 237 34.48 12.46 7.74
N THR A 238 34.15 11.46 8.56
CA THR A 238 34.84 11.19 9.82
C THR A 238 35.46 9.80 9.80
N SER A 239 36.51 9.64 10.61
CA SER A 239 37.11 8.36 10.94
C SER A 239 37.02 8.20 12.45
N LEU A 240 36.49 7.05 12.88
CA LEU A 240 36.45 6.63 14.27
C LEU A 240 37.53 5.57 14.47
N SER A 241 38.48 5.83 15.36
CA SER A 241 39.44 4.84 15.82
C SER A 241 39.14 4.53 17.28
N ILE A 242 39.02 3.26 17.64
CA ILE A 242 38.72 2.79 18.99
C ILE A 242 39.60 1.61 19.37
N THR A 243 39.82 1.49 20.67
CA THR A 243 40.52 0.39 21.34
C THR A 243 39.77 0.10 22.64
N HIS A 244 39.78 -1.16 23.10
CA HIS A 244 39.41 -1.45 24.48
C HIS A 244 40.51 -0.96 25.44
N VAL A 245 40.15 -0.70 26.70
CA VAL A 245 41.11 -0.45 27.79
C VAL A 245 41.01 -1.61 28.77
N GLY A 246 42.05 -2.44 28.83
CA GLY A 246 42.11 -3.63 29.68
C GLY A 246 43.06 -4.70 29.13
N ASP A 247 43.27 -5.77 29.90
CA ASP A 247 44.10 -6.92 29.51
C ASP A 247 43.30 -8.08 28.89
N SER A 248 41.97 -7.96 28.76
CA SER A 248 41.08 -9.02 28.25
C SER A 248 39.92 -8.48 27.42
N ASP A 249 39.65 -9.15 26.29
CA ASP A 249 38.45 -8.93 25.46
C ASP A 249 37.14 -9.46 26.11
N SER A 250 37.24 -10.13 27.26
CA SER A 250 36.08 -10.67 27.98
C SER A 250 35.23 -9.56 28.59
N ILE A 251 33.94 -9.54 28.30
CA ILE A 251 33.01 -8.50 28.77
C ILE A 251 31.73 -9.12 29.34
N SER A 252 31.17 -8.50 30.37
CA SER A 252 29.94 -8.94 31.04
C SER A 252 29.16 -7.73 31.56
N PHE A 253 27.98 -7.92 32.17
CA PHE A 253 27.27 -6.77 32.74
C PHE A 253 28.03 -6.16 33.92
N THR A 254 28.71 -6.99 34.74
CA THR A 254 29.49 -6.54 35.90
C THR A 254 30.87 -6.02 35.51
N ASP A 255 31.50 -6.62 34.51
CA ASP A 255 32.79 -6.21 33.93
C ASP A 255 32.62 -5.55 32.54
N PRO A 256 32.49 -4.21 32.47
CA PRO A 256 32.10 -3.51 31.25
C PRO A 256 33.24 -3.39 30.25
N LEU A 257 32.90 -3.33 28.96
CA LEU A 257 33.85 -2.84 27.95
C LEU A 257 34.13 -1.36 28.19
N VAL A 258 35.35 -0.99 28.56
CA VAL A 258 35.80 0.41 28.53
C VAL A 258 36.35 0.70 27.13
N VAL A 259 35.59 1.47 26.35
CA VAL A 259 35.99 1.93 25.02
C VAL A 259 36.73 3.25 25.17
N SER A 260 37.97 3.30 24.69
CA SER A 260 38.71 4.54 24.48
C SER A 260 38.99 4.71 23.00
N GLY A 261 38.90 5.95 22.49
CA GLY A 261 39.05 6.18 21.06
C GLY A 261 39.24 7.63 20.70
N ARG A 262 39.26 7.89 19.39
CA ARG A 262 39.42 9.21 18.79
C ARG A 262 38.56 9.34 17.55
N LEU A 263 37.80 10.43 17.49
CA LEU A 263 37.00 10.83 16.34
C LEU A 263 37.68 12.00 15.63
N THR A 264 38.12 11.77 14.39
CA THR A 264 38.71 12.79 13.52
C THR A 264 37.89 12.96 12.25
N THR A 265 38.08 14.06 11.55
CA THR A 265 37.77 14.11 10.11
C THR A 265 38.75 13.21 9.35
N GLU A 266 38.41 12.88 8.11
CA GLU A 266 39.31 12.18 7.19
C GLU A 266 40.68 12.90 7.03
N ASN A 267 40.66 14.24 6.99
CA ASN A 267 41.86 15.10 6.99
C ASN A 267 42.61 15.14 8.35
N GLY A 268 42.40 14.17 9.24
CA GLY A 268 43.08 14.04 10.53
C GLY A 268 42.78 15.11 11.59
N SER A 269 41.88 16.06 11.29
CA SER A 269 41.51 17.12 12.24
C SER A 269 40.58 16.58 13.33
N ALA A 270 40.81 16.94 14.58
CA ALA A 270 39.99 16.49 15.70
C ALA A 270 38.53 16.95 15.59
N VAL A 271 37.57 16.04 15.85
CA VAL A 271 36.16 16.41 16.09
C VAL A 271 36.03 16.87 17.54
N ALA A 272 36.70 17.97 17.88
CA ALA A 272 36.93 18.39 19.26
C ALA A 272 35.71 18.98 19.97
N SER A 273 35.73 18.91 21.31
CA SER A 273 34.91 19.67 22.27
C SER A 273 33.42 19.74 21.96
N ARG A 274 32.77 18.58 21.76
CA ARG A 274 31.32 18.52 21.55
C ARG A 274 30.68 17.23 22.06
N THR A 275 29.42 17.34 22.44
CA THR A 275 28.56 16.18 22.68
C THR A 275 28.39 15.35 21.41
N VAL A 276 28.74 14.07 21.47
CA VAL A 276 28.64 13.07 20.40
C VAL A 276 27.79 11.89 20.87
N ARG A 277 27.24 11.14 19.91
CA ARG A 277 26.49 9.91 20.18
C ARG A 277 27.13 8.73 19.46
N PHE A 278 27.18 7.60 20.15
CA PHE A 278 27.62 6.32 19.61
C PHE A 278 26.49 5.29 19.75
N ALA A 279 26.15 4.58 18.69
CA ALA A 279 25.39 3.34 18.80
C ALA A 279 26.39 2.19 19.04
N VAL A 280 26.13 1.37 20.05
CA VAL A 280 26.98 0.26 20.50
C VAL A 280 26.08 -0.93 20.79
N GLY A 281 26.05 -1.88 19.86
CA GLY A 281 24.93 -2.83 19.77
C GLY A 281 23.59 -2.09 19.75
N GLU A 282 22.65 -2.51 20.61
CA GLU A 282 21.33 -1.87 20.74
C GLU A 282 21.30 -0.59 21.61
N ARG A 283 22.43 -0.15 22.18
CA ARG A 283 22.48 0.99 23.11
C ARG A 283 23.00 2.24 22.43
N THR A 284 22.41 3.40 22.73
CA THR A 284 23.01 4.70 22.40
C THR A 284 23.75 5.24 23.62
N VAL A 285 25.04 5.55 23.45
CA VAL A 285 25.88 6.22 24.44
C VAL A 285 26.06 7.67 24.01
N THR A 286 25.87 8.62 24.93
CA THR A 286 26.17 10.04 24.70
C THR A 286 27.36 10.43 25.57
N THR A 287 28.38 11.04 24.99
CA THR A 287 29.60 11.50 25.68
C THR A 287 30.12 12.78 25.02
N GLU A 288 31.17 13.40 25.55
CA GLU A 288 31.79 14.57 24.93
C GLU A 288 33.19 14.23 24.40
N THR A 289 33.53 14.76 23.23
CA THR A 289 34.91 14.72 22.73
C THR A 289 35.77 15.76 23.43
N ASP A 290 37.02 15.43 23.72
CA ASP A 290 37.99 16.40 24.26
C ASP A 290 38.57 17.33 23.18
N GLY A 291 39.58 18.14 23.53
CA GLY A 291 40.26 19.05 22.60
C GLY A 291 41.04 18.35 21.46
N GLU A 292 41.39 17.08 21.63
CA GLU A 292 42.08 16.24 20.64
C GLU A 292 41.11 15.33 19.86
N GLY A 293 39.81 15.37 20.18
CA GLY A 293 38.77 14.51 19.58
C GLY A 293 38.67 13.13 20.25
N ARG A 294 39.28 12.92 21.42
CA ARG A 294 39.23 11.67 22.16
C ARG A 294 37.88 11.47 22.82
N VAL A 295 37.48 10.22 22.98
CA VAL A 295 36.27 9.79 23.70
C VAL A 295 36.62 8.61 24.60
N GLU A 296 35.95 8.54 25.74
CA GLU A 296 35.97 7.38 26.62
C GLU A 296 34.55 7.12 27.15
N PHE A 297 34.13 5.85 27.18
CA PHE A 297 32.87 5.44 27.78
C PHE A 297 32.89 3.95 28.15
N ALA A 298 32.07 3.57 29.14
CA ALA A 298 31.84 2.18 29.51
C ALA A 298 30.55 1.63 28.86
N TYR A 299 30.63 0.45 28.26
CA TYR A 299 29.50 -0.29 27.71
C TYR A 299 29.25 -1.56 28.54
N ARG A 300 28.08 -1.61 29.19
CA ARG A 300 27.59 -2.82 29.89
C ARG A 300 26.62 -3.58 28.96
N PRO A 301 26.98 -4.76 28.44
CA PRO A 301 26.06 -5.60 27.68
C PRO A 301 24.91 -6.09 28.58
N VAL A 302 23.71 -6.22 27.99
CA VAL A 302 22.51 -6.73 28.66
C VAL A 302 21.80 -7.73 27.78
N ARG A 303 21.43 -7.30 26.56
CA ARG A 303 20.77 -8.11 25.53
C ARG A 303 21.70 -8.55 24.40
N LEU A 304 23.01 -8.33 24.57
CA LEU A 304 24.02 -8.74 23.60
C LEU A 304 24.12 -10.28 23.59
N PRO A 305 24.07 -10.96 22.43
CA PRO A 305 24.22 -12.41 22.36
C PRO A 305 25.57 -12.89 22.88
N LEU A 306 25.59 -14.04 23.58
CA LEU A 306 26.84 -14.65 24.08
C LEU A 306 27.80 -15.06 22.95
N SER A 307 27.29 -15.30 21.74
CA SER A 307 28.05 -15.59 20.53
C SER A 307 28.66 -14.36 19.83
N THR A 308 28.57 -13.17 20.43
CA THR A 308 29.13 -11.95 19.81
C THR A 308 30.66 -11.94 19.94
N GLU A 309 31.37 -12.04 18.81
CA GLU A 309 32.84 -11.95 18.75
C GLU A 309 33.36 -10.54 18.39
N GLN A 310 32.52 -9.70 17.78
CA GLN A 310 32.88 -8.33 17.39
C GLN A 310 31.74 -7.37 17.72
N LEU A 311 32.05 -6.29 18.43
CA LEU A 311 31.12 -5.23 18.79
C LEU A 311 31.31 -4.01 17.87
N SER A 312 30.28 -3.67 17.10
CA SER A 312 30.26 -2.44 16.30
C SER A 312 29.95 -1.22 17.17
N VAL A 313 30.77 -0.18 17.02
CA VAL A 313 30.58 1.16 17.59
C VAL A 313 30.44 2.14 16.43
N GLN A 314 29.30 2.81 16.34
CA GLN A 314 28.96 3.72 15.25
C GLN A 314 28.79 5.14 15.78
N TYR A 315 29.63 6.08 15.36
CA TYR A 315 29.38 7.51 15.56
C TYR A 315 28.12 7.92 14.79
N ARG A 316 27.08 8.33 15.51
CA ARG A 316 25.79 8.78 14.97
C ARG A 316 25.62 10.29 15.21
N PRO A 317 26.06 11.15 14.26
CA PRO A 317 25.86 12.59 14.34
C PRO A 317 24.37 12.97 14.43
N SER A 318 24.07 14.21 14.85
CA SER A 318 22.71 14.76 14.69
C SER A 318 22.40 15.06 13.23
N ALA A 319 21.12 15.07 12.86
CA ALA A 319 20.68 15.41 11.50
C ALA A 319 21.27 16.74 11.01
N SER A 320 21.32 17.77 11.85
CA SER A 320 21.91 19.07 11.51
C SER A 320 23.44 19.15 11.57
N SER A 321 24.15 18.06 11.87
CA SER A 321 25.62 18.02 12.03
C SER A 321 26.33 18.15 10.69
N VAL A 322 27.47 18.84 10.66
CA VAL A 322 28.37 18.93 9.50
C VAL A 322 29.18 17.64 9.26
N TYR A 323 29.15 16.67 10.16
CA TYR A 323 29.92 15.43 10.02
C TYR A 323 29.07 14.27 9.50
N LEU A 324 29.65 13.42 8.66
CA LEU A 324 29.11 12.08 8.41
C LEU A 324 29.37 11.17 9.61
N GLY A 325 28.57 10.12 9.72
CA GLY A 325 28.83 9.03 10.66
C GLY A 325 30.08 8.26 10.28
N SER A 326 30.57 7.46 11.22
CA SER A 326 31.67 6.51 11.00
C SER A 326 31.50 5.33 11.93
N ASN A 327 32.03 4.17 11.55
CA ASN A 327 31.99 2.97 12.35
C ASN A 327 33.41 2.48 12.66
N ALA A 328 33.52 1.67 13.71
CA ALA A 328 34.67 0.82 13.98
C ALA A 328 34.19 -0.40 14.78
N THR A 329 34.99 -1.46 14.79
CA THR A 329 34.70 -2.69 15.54
C THR A 329 35.75 -2.94 16.61
N VAL A 330 35.34 -3.59 17.70
CA VAL A 330 36.24 -4.07 18.77
C VAL A 330 35.99 -5.58 18.93
N PRO A 331 37.04 -6.44 18.95
CA PRO A 331 36.86 -7.84 19.32
C PRO A 331 36.39 -7.94 20.77
N VAL A 332 35.46 -8.86 21.05
CA VAL A 332 34.88 -9.08 22.38
C VAL A 332 34.60 -10.56 22.60
N ALA A 333 34.59 -11.00 23.86
CA ALA A 333 34.11 -12.31 24.28
C ALA A 333 33.02 -12.12 25.36
N VAL A 334 31.76 -12.28 25.00
CA VAL A 334 30.64 -11.97 25.91
C VAL A 334 30.43 -13.10 26.91
N SER A 335 30.56 -12.77 28.20
CA SER A 335 30.34 -13.67 29.32
C SER A 335 28.97 -13.44 29.97
N LEU A 336 28.28 -14.53 30.30
CA LEU A 336 26.98 -14.50 30.97
C LEU A 336 27.11 -13.93 32.39
N THR A 337 26.21 -13.00 32.73
CA THR A 337 25.97 -12.53 34.09
C THR A 337 24.64 -13.05 34.60
N THR A 338 24.65 -13.90 35.62
CA THR A 338 23.43 -14.25 36.36
C THR A 338 23.06 -13.07 37.28
N ALA A 339 21.83 -12.59 37.17
CA ALA A 339 21.28 -11.50 37.97
C ALA A 339 20.28 -12.03 39.01
N ASP A 340 20.27 -11.42 40.18
CA ASP A 340 19.25 -11.62 41.20
C ASP A 340 17.94 -10.94 40.77
N VAL A 341 16.90 -11.74 40.53
CA VAL A 341 15.55 -11.23 40.25
C VAL A 341 14.70 -11.31 41.52
N SER A 342 14.19 -10.16 41.95
CA SER A 342 13.28 -10.05 43.10
C SER A 342 11.86 -9.80 42.61
N ALA A 343 10.86 -10.41 43.27
CA ALA A 343 9.44 -10.16 43.02
C ALA A 343 8.69 -9.99 44.35
N THR A 344 7.72 -9.08 44.39
CA THR A 344 6.85 -8.82 45.54
C THR A 344 5.46 -8.45 45.04
N GLY A 345 4.43 -9.16 45.51
CA GLY A 345 3.03 -8.89 45.19
C GLY A 345 2.15 -8.80 46.45
N PRO A 346 0.81 -8.79 46.29
CA PRO A 346 -0.11 -8.93 47.42
C PRO A 346 0.00 -10.33 48.03
N SER A 347 -0.32 -10.45 49.33
CA SER A 347 -0.34 -11.75 50.01
C SER A 347 -1.50 -12.66 49.55
N SER A 348 -2.55 -12.08 48.97
CA SER A 348 -3.72 -12.80 48.48
C SER A 348 -4.50 -11.98 47.46
N ALA A 349 -5.17 -12.66 46.52
CA ALA A 349 -6.16 -12.07 45.62
C ALA A 349 -7.18 -13.12 45.15
N SER A 350 -8.30 -12.66 44.61
CA SER A 350 -9.43 -13.42 44.06
C SER A 350 -9.54 -13.18 42.55
N PHE A 351 -10.45 -13.86 41.85
CA PHE A 351 -10.65 -13.64 40.41
C PHE A 351 -10.97 -12.16 40.12
N SER A 352 -10.37 -11.63 39.04
CA SER A 352 -10.51 -10.24 38.59
C SER A 352 -9.99 -9.15 39.54
N ASP A 353 -9.44 -9.48 40.72
CA ASP A 353 -8.71 -8.51 41.55
C ASP A 353 -7.45 -8.00 40.82
N ASP A 354 -7.14 -6.71 40.94
CA ASP A 354 -5.90 -6.11 40.44
C ASP A 354 -4.67 -6.59 41.22
N VAL A 355 -3.84 -7.43 40.59
CA VAL A 355 -2.58 -7.93 41.15
C VAL A 355 -1.43 -7.06 40.66
N THR A 356 -0.91 -6.19 41.54
CA THR A 356 0.35 -5.47 41.26
C THR A 356 1.56 -6.22 41.78
N VAL A 357 2.40 -6.71 40.87
CA VAL A 357 3.72 -7.27 41.16
C VAL A 357 4.80 -6.20 40.91
N ARG A 358 5.74 -6.05 41.85
CA ARG A 358 6.89 -5.14 41.75
C ARG A 358 8.19 -5.88 42.02
N GLY A 359 9.30 -5.40 41.47
CA GLY A 359 10.60 -5.99 41.73
C GLY A 359 11.78 -5.21 41.16
N ARG A 360 12.97 -5.81 41.29
CA ARG A 360 14.21 -5.38 40.62
C ARG A 360 14.96 -6.59 40.09
N VAL A 361 15.69 -6.35 38.98
CA VAL A 361 16.79 -7.19 38.50
C VAL A 361 18.09 -6.50 38.88
N VAL A 362 18.99 -7.20 39.59
CA VAL A 362 20.25 -6.66 40.11
C VAL A 362 21.38 -7.64 39.83
N ALA A 363 22.54 -7.13 39.40
CA ALA A 363 23.76 -7.94 39.28
C ALA A 363 24.93 -7.19 39.92
N ALA A 364 25.61 -7.82 40.88
CA ALA A 364 26.63 -7.22 41.74
C ALA A 364 26.22 -5.82 42.25
N ASP A 365 25.10 -5.77 42.97
CA ASP A 365 24.47 -4.57 43.55
C ASP A 365 24.07 -3.46 42.54
N THR A 366 24.26 -3.68 41.24
CA THR A 366 23.89 -2.73 40.18
C THR A 366 22.59 -3.16 39.52
N GLY A 367 21.58 -2.28 39.52
CA GLY A 367 20.31 -2.54 38.84
C GLY A 367 20.48 -2.69 37.33
N VAL A 368 19.88 -3.72 36.72
CA VAL A 368 20.06 -4.05 35.30
C VAL A 368 18.93 -3.45 34.45
N PRO A 369 19.17 -2.42 33.63
CA PRO A 369 18.13 -1.74 32.86
C PRO A 369 17.85 -2.42 31.50
N GLY A 370 16.63 -2.29 30.99
CA GLY A 370 16.25 -2.75 29.66
C GLY A 370 16.10 -4.27 29.52
N VAL A 371 16.04 -5.01 30.63
CA VAL A 371 15.85 -6.47 30.66
C VAL A 371 14.36 -6.79 30.59
N PRO A 372 13.90 -7.68 29.69
CA PRO A 372 12.54 -8.21 29.74
C PRO A 372 12.43 -9.21 30.90
N VAL A 373 11.42 -9.03 31.76
CA VAL A 373 11.13 -9.91 32.91
C VAL A 373 9.75 -10.52 32.69
N GLN A 374 9.68 -11.85 32.63
CA GLN A 374 8.42 -12.58 32.63
C GLN A 374 7.95 -12.77 34.07
N LEU A 375 6.66 -12.57 34.31
CA LEU A 375 6.01 -12.78 35.58
C LEU A 375 5.00 -13.91 35.45
N THR A 376 5.07 -14.88 36.36
CA THR A 376 4.13 -16.00 36.44
C THR A 376 3.55 -16.13 37.84
N LEU A 377 2.37 -16.72 37.93
CA LEU A 377 1.71 -17.12 39.17
C LEU A 377 1.41 -18.61 39.07
N GLY A 378 2.28 -19.43 39.64
CA GLY A 378 2.39 -20.85 39.28
C GLY A 378 2.75 -20.98 37.80
N ASP A 379 2.02 -21.84 37.09
CA ASP A 379 2.23 -22.11 35.65
C ASP A 379 1.62 -21.04 34.72
N VAL A 380 0.89 -20.06 35.25
CA VAL A 380 0.19 -19.04 34.45
C VAL A 380 1.04 -17.79 34.29
N VAL A 381 1.32 -17.39 33.05
CA VAL A 381 2.00 -16.13 32.72
C VAL A 381 1.05 -14.96 32.96
N LEU A 382 1.45 -14.04 33.85
CA LEU A 382 0.76 -12.77 34.11
C LEU A 382 1.12 -11.69 33.07
N GLY A 383 2.33 -11.77 32.51
CA GLY A 383 2.82 -10.89 31.45
C GLY A 383 4.34 -10.76 31.43
N THR A 384 4.85 -9.94 30.52
CA THR A 384 6.28 -9.59 30.41
C THR A 384 6.44 -8.08 30.49
N ILE A 385 7.42 -7.60 31.27
CA ILE A 385 7.68 -6.17 31.50
C ILE A 385 9.18 -5.87 31.44
N THR A 386 9.56 -4.72 30.87
CA THR A 386 10.97 -4.32 30.76
C THR A 386 11.42 -3.50 31.98
N THR A 387 12.62 -3.77 32.50
CA THR A 387 13.19 -2.99 33.61
C THR A 387 13.56 -1.56 33.21
N ASN A 388 13.32 -0.62 34.12
CA ASN A 388 13.71 0.79 33.98
C ASN A 388 15.22 1.01 34.21
N GLU A 389 15.68 2.26 34.09
CA GLU A 389 17.09 2.66 34.26
C GLU A 389 17.74 2.21 35.59
N THR A 390 16.94 1.96 36.63
CA THR A 390 17.41 1.50 37.96
C THR A 390 17.26 -0.01 38.16
N GLY A 391 16.96 -0.76 37.10
CA GLY A 391 16.64 -2.20 37.16
C GLY A 391 15.29 -2.54 37.76
N GLY A 392 14.45 -1.55 38.08
CA GLY A 392 13.12 -1.76 38.67
C GLY A 392 12.03 -2.03 37.65
N TYR A 393 11.02 -2.81 38.03
CA TYR A 393 9.84 -3.09 37.20
C TYR A 393 8.57 -3.16 38.06
N ALA A 394 7.41 -2.97 37.41
CA ALA A 394 6.10 -3.16 38.00
C ALA A 394 5.09 -3.56 36.92
N LEU A 395 4.30 -4.61 37.17
CA LEU A 395 3.17 -5.04 36.34
C LEU A 395 1.90 -5.00 37.19
N THR A 396 0.79 -4.53 36.63
CA THR A 396 -0.55 -4.68 37.22
C THR A 396 -1.43 -5.36 36.21
N THR A 397 -2.13 -6.41 36.62
CA THR A 397 -3.07 -7.16 35.79
C THR A 397 -4.18 -7.76 36.66
N ALA A 398 -5.37 -7.93 36.11
CA ALA A 398 -6.47 -8.62 36.79
C ALA A 398 -6.14 -10.12 36.91
N LEU A 399 -6.40 -10.73 38.06
CA LEU A 399 -6.10 -12.15 38.27
C LEU A 399 -6.97 -13.04 37.35
N PRO A 400 -6.37 -13.80 36.41
CA PRO A 400 -7.14 -14.58 35.45
C PRO A 400 -7.74 -15.84 36.10
N ALA A 401 -8.83 -16.34 35.51
CA ALA A 401 -9.56 -17.51 36.02
C ALA A 401 -8.71 -18.79 36.07
N GLY A 402 -7.78 -18.97 35.11
CA GLY A 402 -6.98 -20.18 34.95
C GLY A 402 -5.87 -20.40 35.99
N VAL A 403 -5.73 -19.51 36.98
CA VAL A 403 -4.85 -19.75 38.13
C VAL A 403 -5.62 -20.59 39.14
N SER A 404 -5.09 -21.73 39.57
CA SER A 404 -5.76 -22.57 40.57
C SER A 404 -5.80 -21.91 41.96
N ALA A 405 -6.90 -22.07 42.70
CA ALA A 405 -6.99 -21.59 44.08
C ALA A 405 -6.04 -22.33 45.04
N GLY A 406 -5.57 -21.62 46.07
CA GLY A 406 -4.63 -22.12 47.08
C GLY A 406 -3.34 -21.30 47.17
N GLU A 407 -2.33 -21.83 47.86
CA GLU A 407 -0.99 -21.23 47.89
C GLU A 407 -0.31 -21.40 46.53
N THR A 408 -0.06 -20.30 45.83
CA THR A 408 0.55 -20.27 44.50
C THR A 408 1.67 -19.22 44.50
N PRO A 409 2.91 -19.57 44.15
CA PRO A 409 4.02 -18.61 44.14
C PRO A 409 3.93 -17.65 42.96
N ILE A 410 4.21 -16.37 43.21
CA ILE A 410 4.61 -15.43 42.16
C ILE A 410 6.09 -15.67 41.87
N THR A 411 6.44 -15.91 40.62
CA THR A 411 7.82 -16.02 40.14
C THR A 411 8.11 -14.98 39.07
N ALA A 412 9.35 -14.53 39.03
CA ALA A 412 9.86 -13.58 38.06
C ALA A 412 11.15 -14.13 37.48
N SER A 413 11.31 -14.14 36.16
CA SER A 413 12.54 -14.58 35.51
C SER A 413 12.89 -13.66 34.34
N VAL A 414 14.17 -13.63 33.97
CA VAL A 414 14.64 -12.91 32.79
C VAL A 414 14.14 -13.63 31.53
N ALA A 415 13.34 -12.93 30.73
CA ALA A 415 12.63 -13.49 29.57
C ALA A 415 13.48 -13.48 28.30
N GLN A 416 14.73 -13.96 28.39
CA GLN A 416 15.67 -14.05 27.27
C GLN A 416 16.71 -15.15 27.53
N SER A 417 17.16 -15.81 26.47
CA SER A 417 18.20 -16.85 26.53
C SER A 417 19.40 -16.48 25.65
N ASP A 418 20.57 -17.06 25.94
CA ASP A 418 21.82 -16.83 25.21
C ASP A 418 22.24 -15.34 25.13
N ARG A 419 21.88 -14.54 26.15
CA ARG A 419 22.22 -13.11 26.27
C ARG A 419 23.18 -12.87 27.44
N ALA A 420 23.84 -11.71 27.42
CA ALA A 420 24.81 -11.29 28.44
C ALA A 420 24.25 -11.22 29.87
N VAL A 421 22.93 -11.09 30.05
CA VAL A 421 22.25 -11.19 31.35
C VAL A 421 21.12 -12.20 31.29
N ASP A 422 21.10 -13.09 32.28
CA ASP A 422 20.02 -14.04 32.57
C ASP A 422 19.75 -14.05 34.09
N GLY A 423 18.68 -14.68 34.56
CA GLY A 423 18.42 -14.81 35.99
C GLY A 423 17.00 -15.28 36.32
N ASP A 424 16.92 -16.25 37.22
CA ASP A 424 15.68 -16.70 37.84
C ASP A 424 15.47 -16.02 39.20
N GLY A 425 14.21 -15.67 39.48
CA GLY A 425 13.84 -15.00 40.71
C GLY A 425 13.35 -15.92 41.81
N THR A 426 13.46 -15.43 43.04
CA THR A 426 12.92 -16.15 44.20
C THR A 426 11.40 -16.06 44.20
N ALA A 427 10.73 -17.20 44.39
CA ALA A 427 9.29 -17.31 44.54
C ALA A 427 8.77 -16.51 45.75
N ALA A 428 7.83 -15.59 45.50
CA ALA A 428 7.11 -14.87 46.55
C ALA A 428 5.74 -15.56 46.80
N PRO A 429 5.40 -15.94 48.04
CA PRO A 429 4.15 -16.65 48.32
C PRO A 429 2.93 -15.74 48.18
N MET A 430 1.88 -16.26 47.54
CA MET A 430 0.58 -15.61 47.41
C MET A 430 -0.55 -16.65 47.60
N THR A 431 -1.65 -16.26 48.22
CA THR A 431 -2.84 -17.11 48.39
C THR A 431 -3.94 -16.70 47.42
N VAL A 432 -4.22 -17.54 46.44
CA VAL A 432 -5.31 -17.35 45.49
C VAL A 432 -6.61 -17.84 46.12
N THR A 433 -7.55 -16.91 46.32
CA THR A 433 -8.80 -17.18 47.03
C THR A 433 -9.89 -17.62 46.03
N PRO A 434 -10.61 -18.74 46.28
CA PRO A 434 -11.71 -19.16 45.42
C PRO A 434 -12.83 -18.12 45.39
N THR A 435 -13.29 -17.78 44.19
CA THR A 435 -14.38 -16.83 43.96
C THR A 435 -15.67 -17.60 43.69
N GLU A 436 -16.76 -17.27 44.39
CA GLU A 436 -18.06 -17.91 44.15
C GLU A 436 -18.60 -17.57 42.77
N THR A 437 -19.16 -18.57 42.06
CA THR A 437 -19.83 -18.36 40.76
C THR A 437 -21.31 -18.70 40.82
N ARG A 438 -22.08 -18.08 39.92
CA ARG A 438 -23.49 -18.40 39.67
C ARG A 438 -23.67 -18.67 38.17
N LEU A 439 -24.03 -19.90 37.86
CA LEU A 439 -24.48 -20.32 36.54
C LEU A 439 -26.00 -20.11 36.44
N GLN A 440 -26.46 -19.48 35.37
CA GLN A 440 -27.87 -19.36 35.01
C GLN A 440 -28.11 -20.05 33.67
N LEU A 441 -29.29 -20.65 33.51
CA LEU A 441 -29.63 -21.45 32.35
C LEU A 441 -31.08 -21.20 31.95
N ASN A 442 -31.31 -20.98 30.67
CA ASN A 442 -32.61 -21.03 30.01
C ASN A 442 -32.54 -22.06 28.89
N ALA A 443 -33.62 -22.83 28.71
CA ALA A 443 -33.68 -23.83 27.65
C ALA A 443 -35.10 -23.93 27.08
N THR A 444 -35.20 -23.94 25.75
CA THR A 444 -36.49 -24.00 25.04
C THR A 444 -36.47 -25.05 23.94
N ALA A 445 -37.52 -25.87 23.85
CA ALA A 445 -37.64 -26.86 22.79
C ALA A 445 -38.04 -26.19 21.46
N SER A 446 -37.08 -26.11 20.54
CA SER A 446 -37.34 -25.68 19.16
C SER A 446 -38.12 -26.76 18.39
N THR A 447 -37.81 -28.04 18.63
CA THR A 447 -38.54 -29.21 18.10
C THR A 447 -38.47 -30.39 19.08
N GLN A 448 -39.08 -31.55 18.77
CA GLN A 448 -38.84 -32.80 19.52
C GLN A 448 -37.38 -33.29 19.48
N ARG A 449 -36.55 -32.76 18.58
CA ARG A 449 -35.18 -33.22 18.33
C ARG A 449 -34.11 -32.18 18.67
N SER A 450 -34.51 -30.95 18.98
CA SER A 450 -33.57 -29.86 19.23
C SER A 450 -34.07 -28.91 20.32
N ILE A 451 -33.20 -28.63 21.26
CA ILE A 451 -33.38 -27.67 22.36
C ILE A 451 -32.38 -26.54 22.14
N GLN A 452 -32.88 -25.30 22.08
CA GLN A 452 -32.05 -24.10 22.18
C GLN A 452 -31.74 -23.87 23.66
N VAL A 453 -30.47 -23.65 23.99
CA VAL A 453 -29.96 -23.46 25.35
C VAL A 453 -29.15 -22.19 25.38
N ASP A 454 -29.49 -21.30 26.30
CA ASP A 454 -28.86 -20.00 26.51
C ASP A 454 -28.55 -19.84 28.00
N GLY A 455 -27.34 -19.44 28.36
CA GLY A 455 -26.92 -19.36 29.75
C GLY A 455 -25.88 -18.28 30.01
N THR A 456 -25.63 -18.01 31.28
CA THR A 456 -24.59 -17.07 31.73
C THR A 456 -23.86 -17.61 32.96
N LEU A 457 -22.54 -17.45 33.00
CA LEU A 457 -21.68 -17.71 34.15
C LEU A 457 -21.14 -16.37 34.65
N ARG A 458 -21.40 -16.06 35.92
CA ARG A 458 -20.95 -14.82 36.57
C ARG A 458 -20.38 -15.11 37.96
N THR A 459 -19.62 -14.17 38.53
CA THR A 459 -19.23 -14.21 39.94
C THR A 459 -20.46 -14.00 40.84
N ALA A 460 -20.28 -14.20 42.16
CA ALA A 460 -21.28 -13.86 43.16
C ALA A 460 -21.55 -12.35 43.26
N ASP A 461 -20.64 -11.50 42.80
CA ASP A 461 -20.80 -10.04 42.79
C ASP A 461 -21.35 -9.51 41.45
N GLY A 462 -21.31 -10.34 40.41
CA GLY A 462 -22.00 -10.13 39.12
C GLY A 462 -21.08 -9.99 37.92
N ASP A 463 -19.76 -10.06 38.11
CA ASP A 463 -18.77 -9.94 37.05
C ASP A 463 -18.89 -11.08 36.03
N SER A 464 -18.60 -10.77 34.78
CA SER A 464 -18.60 -11.75 33.68
C SER A 464 -17.45 -12.74 33.85
N VAL A 465 -17.69 -14.03 33.58
CA VAL A 465 -16.68 -15.09 33.68
C VAL A 465 -16.41 -15.66 32.28
N PRO A 466 -15.42 -15.15 31.54
CA PRO A 466 -15.18 -15.49 30.15
C PRO A 466 -14.28 -16.72 29.96
N ASN A 467 -14.36 -17.31 28.77
CA ASN A 467 -13.51 -18.41 28.28
C ASN A 467 -13.49 -19.64 29.23
N GLN A 468 -14.62 -19.93 29.88
CA GLN A 468 -14.76 -21.10 30.76
C GLN A 468 -15.63 -22.17 30.11
N SER A 469 -15.19 -23.43 30.21
CA SER A 469 -15.96 -24.57 29.73
C SER A 469 -17.10 -24.93 30.68
N VAL A 470 -18.31 -25.04 30.14
CA VAL A 470 -19.54 -25.44 30.82
C VAL A 470 -20.06 -26.73 30.18
N GLU A 471 -20.15 -27.79 30.98
CA GLU A 471 -20.64 -29.09 30.54
C GLU A 471 -22.17 -29.10 30.50
N LEU A 472 -22.76 -29.41 29.34
CA LEU A 472 -24.21 -29.54 29.16
C LEU A 472 -24.63 -31.02 29.15
N ARG A 473 -25.45 -31.39 30.14
CA ARG A 473 -26.02 -32.72 30.33
C ARG A 473 -27.53 -32.74 30.02
N LEU A 474 -28.00 -33.83 29.45
CA LEU A 474 -29.43 -34.10 29.21
C LEU A 474 -29.79 -35.44 29.83
N ALA A 475 -30.78 -35.46 30.72
CA ALA A 475 -31.19 -36.65 31.49
C ALA A 475 -30.01 -37.36 32.22
N GLY A 476 -28.99 -36.61 32.63
CA GLY A 476 -27.80 -37.12 33.33
C GLY A 476 -26.63 -37.54 32.44
N SER A 477 -26.81 -37.64 31.13
CA SER A 477 -25.71 -37.89 30.18
C SER A 477 -25.12 -36.58 29.64
N THR A 478 -23.80 -36.47 29.64
CA THR A 478 -23.05 -35.42 28.92
C THR A 478 -23.40 -35.43 27.44
N ILE A 479 -23.80 -34.28 26.90
CA ILE A 479 -24.10 -34.12 25.47
C ILE A 479 -23.02 -33.30 24.77
N ARG A 480 -22.56 -32.22 25.40
CA ARG A 480 -21.64 -31.25 24.80
C ARG A 480 -21.06 -30.29 25.84
N ASP A 481 -19.82 -29.86 25.64
CA ASP A 481 -19.23 -28.71 26.33
C ASP A 481 -19.39 -27.42 25.50
N VAL A 482 -19.55 -26.29 26.17
CA VAL A 482 -19.65 -24.96 25.58
C VAL A 482 -18.79 -23.96 26.35
N GLU A 483 -18.09 -23.10 25.64
CA GLU A 483 -17.28 -22.04 26.26
C GLU A 483 -18.10 -20.76 26.46
N THR A 484 -17.85 -20.05 27.56
CA THR A 484 -18.44 -18.72 27.80
C THR A 484 -17.74 -17.64 26.98
N GLY A 485 -18.51 -16.73 26.39
CA GLY A 485 -18.02 -15.55 25.69
C GLY A 485 -17.46 -14.49 26.63
N ALA A 486 -17.03 -13.35 26.08
CA ALA A 486 -16.44 -12.24 26.83
C ALA A 486 -17.36 -11.71 27.96
N ASP A 487 -18.68 -11.70 27.73
CA ASP A 487 -19.69 -11.28 28.72
C ASP A 487 -20.17 -12.40 29.65
N GLY A 488 -19.49 -13.55 29.64
CA GLY A 488 -19.83 -14.73 30.43
C GLY A 488 -21.05 -15.50 29.94
N ASP A 489 -21.62 -15.12 28.80
CA ASP A 489 -22.77 -15.76 28.17
C ASP A 489 -22.39 -16.96 27.30
N PHE A 490 -23.34 -17.83 27.02
CA PHE A 490 -23.21 -18.87 26.00
C PHE A 490 -24.57 -19.20 25.38
N SER A 491 -24.56 -19.60 24.11
CA SER A 491 -25.76 -20.03 23.38
C SER A 491 -25.45 -21.22 22.47
N THR A 492 -26.27 -22.26 22.50
CA THR A 492 -26.06 -23.48 21.70
C THR A 492 -27.34 -24.27 21.46
N ARG A 493 -27.29 -25.25 20.55
CA ARG A 493 -28.37 -26.21 20.34
C ARG A 493 -27.93 -27.61 20.73
N LEU A 494 -28.74 -28.25 21.57
CA LEU A 494 -28.60 -29.66 21.92
C LEU A 494 -29.51 -30.51 21.04
N SER A 495 -28.97 -31.59 20.49
CA SER A 495 -29.72 -32.63 19.79
C SER A 495 -30.26 -33.64 20.80
N VAL A 496 -31.56 -33.93 20.77
CA VAL A 496 -32.21 -34.87 21.70
C VAL A 496 -31.94 -36.32 21.25
N PRO A 497 -31.25 -37.15 22.06
CA PRO A 497 -30.96 -38.55 21.73
C PRO A 497 -32.24 -39.37 21.49
N ALA A 498 -32.16 -40.38 20.62
CA ALA A 498 -33.31 -41.21 20.24
C ALA A 498 -33.97 -41.91 21.45
N SER A 499 -33.22 -42.23 22.50
CA SER A 499 -33.72 -42.78 23.76
C SER A 499 -34.67 -41.84 24.52
N LEU A 500 -34.63 -40.53 24.26
CA LEU A 500 -35.49 -39.51 24.86
C LEU A 500 -36.56 -38.98 23.87
N GLN A 501 -36.56 -39.44 22.61
CA GLN A 501 -37.53 -39.04 21.59
C GLN A 501 -38.88 -39.74 21.81
N GLY A 502 -39.59 -39.31 22.84
CA GLY A 502 -40.87 -39.86 23.29
C GLY A 502 -41.31 -39.27 24.64
N GLU A 503 -40.34 -38.83 25.44
CA GLU A 503 -40.57 -38.11 26.69
C GLU A 503 -41.32 -36.78 26.46
N SER A 504 -42.18 -36.42 27.42
CA SER A 504 -42.91 -35.14 27.38
C SER A 504 -42.12 -33.99 28.01
N ASN A 505 -41.14 -34.31 28.89
CA ASN A 505 -40.33 -33.36 29.62
C ASN A 505 -38.90 -33.94 29.78
N VAL A 506 -37.88 -33.12 29.56
CA VAL A 506 -36.47 -33.50 29.76
C VAL A 506 -35.75 -32.44 30.59
N THR A 507 -34.91 -32.88 31.53
CA THR A 507 -34.08 -31.97 32.33
C THR A 507 -32.76 -31.71 31.61
N VAL A 508 -32.51 -30.45 31.29
CA VAL A 508 -31.20 -29.94 30.86
C VAL A 508 -30.48 -29.48 32.13
N VAL A 509 -29.23 -29.88 32.30
CA VAL A 509 -28.36 -29.43 33.40
C VAL A 509 -27.08 -28.86 32.78
N ALA A 510 -26.69 -27.67 33.21
CA ALA A 510 -25.39 -27.08 32.92
C ALA A 510 -24.51 -27.17 34.17
N VAL A 511 -23.25 -27.55 34.01
CA VAL A 511 -22.29 -27.73 35.12
C VAL A 511 -20.99 -27.02 34.77
N PHE A 512 -20.60 -26.07 35.60
CA PHE A 512 -19.25 -25.51 35.64
C PHE A 512 -18.49 -26.15 36.80
N SER A 513 -17.38 -26.84 36.53
CA SER A 513 -16.65 -27.63 37.54
C SER A 513 -15.68 -26.82 38.39
N GLY A 514 -15.21 -25.66 37.91
CA GLY A 514 -14.16 -24.88 38.56
C GLY A 514 -12.77 -25.55 38.58
N GLU A 515 -12.60 -26.73 37.97
CA GLU A 515 -11.34 -27.47 38.02
C GLU A 515 -10.20 -26.70 37.34
N ARG A 516 -9.04 -26.65 38.02
CA ARG A 516 -7.84 -25.89 37.61
C ARG A 516 -8.04 -24.36 37.58
N THR A 517 -9.10 -23.84 38.17
CA THR A 517 -9.39 -22.39 38.25
C THR A 517 -9.37 -21.86 39.69
N ASN A 518 -9.51 -20.54 39.84
CA ASN A 518 -9.79 -19.87 41.12
C ASN A 518 -11.30 -19.61 41.31
N LEU A 519 -12.15 -20.32 40.57
CA LEU A 519 -13.59 -20.16 40.57
C LEU A 519 -14.26 -21.40 41.18
N ASN A 520 -15.19 -21.18 42.11
CA ASN A 520 -15.97 -22.29 42.68
C ASN A 520 -16.93 -22.86 41.62
N ALA A 521 -17.12 -24.19 41.67
CA ALA A 521 -18.09 -24.90 40.85
C ALA A 521 -19.52 -24.34 41.03
N SER A 522 -20.29 -24.32 39.94
CA SER A 522 -21.72 -23.99 39.97
C SER A 522 -22.50 -24.79 38.94
N HIS A 523 -23.81 -24.95 39.15
CA HIS A 523 -24.67 -25.70 38.25
C HIS A 523 -26.06 -25.07 38.18
N ALA A 524 -26.74 -25.28 37.05
CA ALA A 524 -28.10 -24.82 36.81
C ALA A 524 -28.91 -25.90 36.08
N GLN A 525 -30.22 -25.96 36.30
CA GLN A 525 -31.08 -26.95 35.67
C GLN A 525 -32.43 -26.36 35.24
N VAL A 526 -32.92 -26.79 34.07
CA VAL A 526 -34.22 -26.40 33.52
C VAL A 526 -34.95 -27.64 32.99
N ASN A 527 -36.24 -27.72 33.28
CA ASN A 527 -37.14 -28.73 32.73
C ASN A 527 -37.78 -28.20 31.44
N VAL A 528 -37.60 -28.91 30.33
CA VAL A 528 -38.03 -28.49 28.99
C VAL A 528 -39.11 -29.45 28.47
N LEU A 529 -40.30 -28.91 28.21
CA LEU A 529 -41.39 -29.67 27.57
C LEU A 529 -41.12 -29.84 26.07
N LEU A 530 -41.07 -31.08 25.59
CA LEU A 530 -40.84 -31.39 24.18
C LEU A 530 -42.14 -31.28 23.38
N ARG A 531 -42.22 -30.28 22.48
CA ARG A 531 -43.38 -30.04 21.62
C ARG A 531 -43.55 -31.16 20.59
N ARG A 532 -44.60 -31.99 20.70
CA ARG A 532 -44.91 -33.03 19.69
C ARG A 532 -45.13 -32.43 18.30
N ALA A 533 -44.44 -32.94 17.29
CA ALA A 533 -44.64 -32.56 15.90
C ALA A 533 -45.90 -33.28 15.36
N GLY A 534 -47.06 -32.65 15.54
CA GLY A 534 -48.34 -33.21 15.07
C GLY A 534 -49.49 -32.86 16.00
N GLY A 535 -50.05 -31.66 15.83
CA GLY A 535 -51.29 -31.25 16.47
C GLY A 535 -51.95 -30.16 15.62
N ASN A 536 -52.90 -30.54 14.78
CA ASN A 536 -53.66 -29.57 13.98
C ASN A 536 -54.41 -28.63 14.93
N SER A 537 -54.10 -27.34 14.88
CA SER A 537 -54.88 -26.30 15.52
C SER A 537 -56.20 -26.09 14.76
N ASN A 538 -57.19 -26.92 15.09
CA ASN A 538 -58.60 -26.75 14.76
C ASN A 538 -59.45 -27.36 15.89
N ASP A 539 -59.49 -26.68 17.04
CA ASP A 539 -60.58 -26.87 17.99
C ASP A 539 -61.03 -25.51 18.57
N SER A 540 -62.20 -25.07 18.12
CA SER A 540 -62.91 -23.91 18.65
C SER A 540 -63.77 -24.35 19.84
N GLY A 541 -63.12 -24.68 20.95
CA GLY A 541 -63.75 -25.19 22.18
C GLY A 541 -64.17 -24.08 23.16
N THR A 542 -65.39 -23.58 23.05
CA THR A 542 -65.94 -22.54 23.93
C THR A 542 -66.50 -23.12 25.25
N VAL A 543 -65.95 -22.73 26.41
CA VAL A 543 -66.55 -22.95 27.76
C VAL A 543 -66.23 -21.72 28.63
N VAL A 544 -67.13 -20.74 28.77
CA VAL A 544 -68.18 -20.60 29.81
C VAL A 544 -67.65 -20.49 31.26
N PRO A 545 -67.95 -19.38 32.00
CA PRO A 545 -67.42 -19.13 33.34
C PRO A 545 -68.31 -19.62 34.50
N GLY A 546 -67.66 -19.96 35.63
CA GLY A 546 -68.26 -20.24 36.95
C GLY A 546 -67.53 -21.37 37.69
N GLY A 547 -67.34 -21.37 39.01
CA GLY A 547 -67.62 -20.35 40.04
C GLY A 547 -67.56 -20.96 41.46
N GLY A 548 -66.76 -20.36 42.37
CA GLY A 548 -66.59 -20.81 43.77
C GLY A 548 -65.60 -21.98 43.95
N ASP A 549 -64.87 -22.12 45.07
CA ASP A 549 -64.80 -21.26 46.28
C ASP A 549 -63.52 -21.55 47.10
N GLY A 550 -63.07 -20.61 47.96
CA GLY A 550 -62.03 -20.84 48.99
C GLY A 550 -60.59 -20.35 48.73
N GLY A 551 -60.23 -19.16 49.24
CA GLY A 551 -58.85 -18.62 49.33
C GLY A 551 -58.12 -19.02 50.63
N PRO A 552 -57.13 -18.25 51.17
CA PRO A 552 -56.62 -16.91 50.79
C PRO A 552 -55.15 -16.90 50.28
N ALA A 553 -54.74 -16.01 49.36
CA ALA A 553 -54.12 -14.68 49.56
C ALA A 553 -52.84 -14.68 50.47
N ALA A 554 -51.73 -14.00 50.15
CA ALA A 554 -51.46 -12.84 49.27
C ALA A 554 -49.92 -12.71 49.00
N PRO A 555 -49.39 -11.61 48.43
CA PRO A 555 -49.84 -10.82 47.28
C PRO A 555 -48.79 -10.80 46.14
N GLY A 556 -49.25 -10.84 44.89
CA GLY A 556 -48.41 -10.47 43.74
C GLY A 556 -48.50 -8.96 43.45
N VAL A 557 -47.35 -8.30 43.36
CA VAL A 557 -47.16 -7.07 42.58
C VAL A 557 -46.40 -7.50 41.32
N GLY A 558 -46.70 -7.05 40.10
CA GLY A 558 -47.73 -6.10 39.72
C GLY A 558 -47.37 -5.43 38.39
N THR A 559 -47.73 -6.09 37.28
CA THR A 559 -47.93 -5.52 35.94
C THR A 559 -46.73 -5.04 35.11
N SER A 560 -46.94 -5.11 33.79
CA SER A 560 -46.41 -4.21 32.75
C SER A 560 -44.94 -4.31 32.33
N PHE A 561 -44.71 -5.01 31.20
CA PHE A 561 -43.86 -4.47 30.12
C PHE A 561 -44.47 -4.79 28.74
N LEU A 562 -45.39 -3.92 28.32
CA LEU A 562 -45.61 -3.63 26.90
C LEU A 562 -44.74 -2.42 26.58
N GLN A 563 -43.78 -2.53 25.66
CA GLN A 563 -43.42 -1.54 24.64
C GLN A 563 -42.05 -1.87 24.01
N LEU A 564 -42.05 -2.05 22.68
CA LEU A 564 -40.88 -1.82 21.84
C LEU A 564 -40.67 -0.30 21.68
N PRO A 565 -39.42 0.14 21.58
CA PRO A 565 -38.95 0.77 20.34
C PRO A 565 -37.58 0.15 19.97
N LEU A 566 -37.35 -0.47 18.80
CA LEU A 566 -37.10 0.12 17.47
C LEU A 566 -36.55 1.56 17.48
N HIS A 567 -35.63 1.88 16.56
CA HIS A 567 -34.72 3.05 16.58
C HIS A 567 -33.57 2.86 17.60
N TRP A 568 -32.27 2.92 17.23
CA TRP A 568 -31.66 3.70 16.14
C TRP A 568 -30.68 2.92 15.25
N VAL A 569 -30.73 3.23 13.95
CA VAL A 569 -29.56 3.25 13.08
C VAL A 569 -28.89 4.61 13.26
N ALA A 570 -27.72 4.67 13.89
CA ALA A 570 -26.77 5.80 13.83
C ALA A 570 -25.49 5.46 14.64
N GLY A 571 -24.47 4.91 13.99
CA GLY A 571 -23.23 4.50 14.66
C GLY A 571 -22.01 4.35 13.74
N GLY A 572 -22.02 5.04 12.59
CA GLY A 572 -21.03 4.88 11.52
C GLY A 572 -20.65 6.19 10.81
N ALA A 573 -20.63 7.30 11.55
CA ALA A 573 -20.39 8.64 10.98
C ALA A 573 -19.47 9.52 11.86
N LEU A 574 -18.68 8.93 12.77
CA LEU A 574 -17.73 9.66 13.64
C LEU A 574 -16.26 9.27 13.44
N LEU A 575 -15.93 8.54 12.37
CA LEU A 575 -14.53 8.27 11.97
C LEU A 575 -14.10 9.02 10.68
N LEU A 576 -15.05 9.50 9.87
CA LEU A 576 -14.75 10.36 8.72
C LEU A 576 -14.64 11.86 9.08
N ALA A 577 -15.16 12.28 10.24
CA ALA A 577 -15.10 13.68 10.68
C ALA A 577 -13.71 14.10 11.21
N VAL A 578 -12.85 13.15 11.59
CA VAL A 578 -11.49 13.44 12.09
C VAL A 578 -10.49 13.56 10.93
N PHE A 579 -10.60 12.72 9.90
CA PHE A 579 -9.73 12.80 8.71
C PHE A 579 -10.02 14.03 7.85
N GLY A 580 -11.30 14.40 7.66
CA GLY A 580 -11.68 15.61 6.92
C GLY A 580 -11.24 16.92 7.60
N MET A 581 -11.07 16.94 8.92
CA MET A 581 -10.69 18.15 9.67
C MET A 581 -9.18 18.44 9.61
N VAL A 582 -8.34 17.44 9.32
CA VAL A 582 -6.89 17.64 9.10
C VAL A 582 -6.64 18.17 7.69
N TYR A 583 -7.30 17.63 6.67
CA TYR A 583 -7.19 18.10 5.28
C TYR A 583 -7.69 19.56 5.12
N ALA A 584 -8.78 19.93 5.81
CA ALA A 584 -9.33 21.28 5.77
C ALA A 584 -8.50 22.36 6.53
N LEU A 585 -7.46 21.97 7.29
CA LEU A 585 -6.56 22.88 7.99
C LEU A 585 -5.15 22.95 7.37
N HIS A 586 -4.94 22.38 6.18
CA HIS A 586 -3.71 22.56 5.39
C HIS A 586 -3.91 23.20 4.01
N ARG A 587 -5.14 23.41 3.53
CA ARG A 587 -5.42 24.31 2.40
C ARG A 587 -5.93 25.67 2.88
N GLY A 588 -4.99 26.59 3.10
CA GLY A 588 -5.25 27.93 3.65
C GLY A 588 -4.31 29.03 3.15
N SER A 589 -3.84 28.94 1.91
CA SER A 589 -3.03 29.97 1.25
C SER A 589 -3.33 30.02 -0.26
N GLU A 590 -4.38 30.74 -0.66
CA GLU A 590 -4.51 31.19 -2.05
C GLU A 590 -3.54 32.35 -2.32
N PRO A 591 -2.87 32.40 -3.48
CA PRO A 591 -1.84 33.38 -3.77
C PRO A 591 -2.43 34.78 -4.00
N SER A 592 -1.82 35.79 -3.39
CA SER A 592 -2.05 37.18 -3.80
C SER A 592 -1.37 37.43 -5.14
N GLN A 593 -2.14 37.83 -6.16
CA GLN A 593 -1.60 38.36 -7.40
C GLN A 593 -0.69 39.56 -7.12
N VAL A 594 0.57 39.45 -7.52
CA VAL A 594 1.49 40.59 -7.61
C VAL A 594 1.42 41.13 -9.03
N ASP A 595 0.94 42.35 -9.19
CA ASP A 595 1.04 43.09 -10.45
C ASP A 595 2.51 43.23 -10.86
N ALA A 596 2.82 42.86 -12.10
CA ALA A 596 4.15 42.99 -12.66
C ALA A 596 4.58 44.45 -12.78
N ASN A 597 5.79 44.77 -12.33
CA ASN A 597 6.47 45.99 -12.75
C ASN A 597 7.99 45.82 -12.84
N ASN A 598 8.45 45.61 -14.08
CA ASN A 598 9.75 45.97 -14.64
C ASN A 598 10.97 46.10 -13.70
N ALA A 599 11.87 45.14 -13.79
CA ALA A 599 13.31 45.38 -13.71
C ALA A 599 13.98 44.77 -14.94
N ALA A 600 14.21 45.58 -15.97
CA ALA A 600 14.96 45.15 -17.15
C ALA A 600 16.45 45.07 -16.80
N THR A 601 17.07 43.89 -17.02
CA THR A 601 18.52 43.76 -17.17
C THR A 601 18.80 42.93 -18.41
N THR A 602 19.40 43.56 -19.40
CA THR A 602 19.85 42.92 -20.65
C THR A 602 20.93 41.90 -20.36
N SER A 603 20.77 40.65 -20.84
CA SER A 603 21.89 39.76 -21.08
C SER A 603 21.66 38.95 -22.36
N THR A 604 22.69 38.96 -23.19
CA THR A 604 22.81 38.43 -24.55
C THR A 604 22.28 37.00 -24.73
N ALA A 605 21.51 36.78 -25.80
CA ALA A 605 21.11 35.45 -26.25
C ALA A 605 22.34 34.63 -26.69
N ALA A 606 22.40 33.37 -26.26
CA ALA A 606 23.21 32.34 -26.89
C ALA A 606 22.27 31.43 -27.68
N ASP A 607 22.62 31.19 -28.93
CA ASP A 607 21.85 30.38 -29.88
C ASP A 607 21.84 28.91 -29.43
N THR A 608 20.67 28.29 -29.35
CA THR A 608 20.56 26.82 -29.25
C THR A 608 19.28 26.41 -29.96
N THR A 609 19.46 25.84 -31.15
CA THR A 609 18.40 25.43 -32.05
C THR A 609 17.55 24.33 -31.40
N THR A 610 16.30 24.65 -31.06
CA THR A 610 15.30 23.62 -30.77
C THR A 610 15.06 22.84 -32.06
N ALA A 611 15.27 21.53 -32.05
CA ALA A 611 14.78 20.69 -33.14
C ALA A 611 13.24 20.62 -33.05
N ASP A 612 12.54 20.90 -34.13
CA ASP A 612 11.09 20.67 -34.22
C ASP A 612 10.82 19.18 -33.98
N GLU A 613 10.10 18.85 -32.91
CA GLU A 613 9.61 17.48 -32.68
C GLU A 613 8.63 17.10 -33.79
N PRO A 614 8.76 15.91 -34.41
CA PRO A 614 7.86 15.50 -35.48
C PRO A 614 6.44 15.30 -34.95
N GLY A 615 5.49 16.11 -35.43
CA GLY A 615 4.08 15.96 -35.06
C GLY A 615 3.51 14.57 -35.35
N PRO A 616 2.38 14.16 -34.76
CA PRO A 616 1.89 12.77 -34.78
C PRO A 616 1.72 12.16 -36.19
N LEU A 617 1.43 12.99 -37.20
CA LEU A 617 1.31 12.56 -38.59
C LEU A 617 2.67 12.40 -39.30
N ALA A 618 3.72 13.08 -38.84
CA ALA A 618 5.10 12.86 -39.26
C ALA A 618 5.65 11.55 -38.68
N LEU A 619 5.33 11.22 -37.42
CA LEU A 619 5.62 9.90 -36.83
C LEU A 619 4.96 8.76 -37.62
N ALA A 620 3.71 8.91 -38.05
CA ALA A 620 3.05 7.94 -38.93
C ALA A 620 3.78 7.80 -40.30
N ALA A 621 4.31 8.90 -40.85
CA ALA A 621 5.08 8.89 -42.09
C ALA A 621 6.48 8.29 -41.93
N GLU A 622 7.10 8.41 -40.75
CA GLU A 622 8.35 7.77 -40.40
C GLU A 622 8.19 6.25 -40.31
N GLN A 623 7.12 5.75 -39.67
CA GLN A 623 6.85 4.30 -39.65
C GLN A 623 6.62 3.73 -41.06
N TYR A 624 6.01 4.50 -41.97
CA TYR A 624 5.90 4.12 -43.37
C TYR A 624 7.27 4.01 -44.05
N ALA A 625 8.18 4.97 -43.79
CA ALA A 625 9.55 4.94 -44.31
C ALA A 625 10.37 3.76 -43.74
N ASN A 626 10.09 3.33 -42.51
CA ASN A 626 10.68 2.14 -41.88
C ASN A 626 10.04 0.81 -42.35
N GLY A 627 8.99 0.87 -43.17
CA GLY A 627 8.30 -0.29 -43.73
C GLY A 627 7.24 -0.92 -42.80
N ASP A 628 6.94 -0.31 -41.64
CA ASP A 628 5.85 -0.77 -40.78
C ASP A 628 4.51 -0.16 -41.21
N ILE A 629 3.90 -0.83 -42.20
CA ILE A 629 2.62 -0.43 -42.77
C ILE A 629 1.48 -0.57 -41.75
N ARG A 630 1.59 -1.45 -40.75
CA ARG A 630 0.56 -1.57 -39.70
C ARG A 630 0.61 -0.38 -38.76
N ALA A 631 1.79 -0.09 -38.19
CA ALA A 631 1.98 1.07 -37.31
C ALA A 631 1.64 2.39 -38.02
N THR A 632 1.95 2.51 -39.32
CA THR A 632 1.53 3.65 -40.17
C THR A 632 0.02 3.88 -40.12
N VAL A 633 -0.77 2.83 -40.36
CA VAL A 633 -2.24 2.93 -40.42
C VAL A 633 -2.84 3.19 -39.04
N GLU A 634 -2.30 2.57 -38.00
CA GLU A 634 -2.74 2.75 -36.61
C GLU A 634 -2.47 4.17 -36.11
N LEU A 635 -1.27 4.71 -36.31
CA LEU A 635 -0.93 6.10 -35.96
C LEU A 635 -1.72 7.12 -36.78
N ALA A 636 -1.93 6.86 -38.07
CA ALA A 636 -2.75 7.73 -38.93
C ALA A 636 -4.20 7.81 -38.43
N PHE A 637 -4.82 6.68 -38.09
CA PHE A 637 -6.18 6.65 -37.55
C PHE A 637 -6.26 7.28 -36.14
N ALA A 638 -5.33 6.97 -35.24
CA ALA A 638 -5.28 7.56 -33.91
C ALA A 638 -5.11 9.09 -33.96
N THR A 639 -4.29 9.60 -34.88
CA THR A 639 -4.09 11.05 -35.09
C THR A 639 -5.37 11.74 -35.54
N VAL A 640 -6.06 11.18 -36.56
CA VAL A 640 -7.36 11.69 -37.03
C VAL A 640 -8.40 11.63 -35.92
N ARG A 641 -8.50 10.50 -35.21
CA ARG A 641 -9.42 10.30 -34.11
C ARG A 641 -9.24 11.35 -33.02
N ARG A 642 -8.00 11.56 -32.54
CA ARG A 642 -7.67 12.55 -31.51
C ARG A 642 -7.86 13.99 -32.00
N HIS A 643 -7.74 14.26 -33.30
CA HIS A 643 -8.08 15.56 -33.88
C HIS A 643 -9.60 15.81 -33.84
N VAL A 644 -10.40 14.85 -34.31
CA VAL A 644 -11.87 14.93 -34.34
C VAL A 644 -12.48 14.93 -32.93
N GLU A 645 -11.99 14.12 -32.00
CA GLU A 645 -12.44 14.11 -30.59
C GLU A 645 -12.25 15.49 -29.94
N ARG A 646 -11.09 16.15 -30.17
CA ARG A 646 -10.84 17.52 -29.69
C ARG A 646 -11.70 18.58 -30.38
N ARG A 647 -11.94 18.44 -31.69
CA ARG A 647 -12.69 19.42 -32.49
C ARG A 647 -14.20 19.35 -32.23
N ASP A 648 -14.73 18.13 -32.19
CA ASP A 648 -16.16 17.84 -32.28
C ASP A 648 -16.73 17.21 -30.98
N GLY A 649 -15.89 16.99 -29.95
CA GLY A 649 -16.32 16.63 -28.59
C GLY A 649 -16.81 15.18 -28.43
N LEU A 650 -16.24 14.25 -29.19
CA LEU A 650 -16.60 12.82 -29.14
C LEU A 650 -15.96 12.11 -27.93
N ALA A 651 -16.59 11.03 -27.49
CA ALA A 651 -16.12 10.23 -26.36
C ALA A 651 -14.90 9.37 -26.75
N SER A 652 -13.86 9.36 -25.91
CA SER A 652 -12.61 8.63 -26.15
C SER A 652 -12.73 7.10 -26.09
N THR A 653 -13.84 6.58 -25.57
CA THR A 653 -14.03 5.13 -25.29
C THR A 653 -14.67 4.34 -26.44
N LEU A 654 -14.98 4.98 -27.57
CA LEU A 654 -15.67 4.35 -28.70
C LEU A 654 -14.77 3.33 -29.42
N THR A 655 -15.33 2.27 -29.98
CA THR A 655 -14.66 1.48 -31.03
C THR A 655 -14.52 2.29 -32.34
N ALA A 656 -13.67 1.85 -33.27
CA ALA A 656 -13.51 2.54 -34.56
C ALA A 656 -14.85 2.66 -35.33
N ARG A 657 -15.67 1.61 -35.29
CA ARG A 657 -17.03 1.59 -35.83
C ARG A 657 -17.97 2.57 -35.14
N GLU A 658 -18.03 2.57 -33.80
CA GLU A 658 -18.90 3.49 -33.05
C GLU A 658 -18.46 4.95 -33.23
N PHE A 659 -17.15 5.20 -33.36
CA PHE A 659 -16.59 6.51 -33.70
C PHE A 659 -17.07 7.00 -35.07
N VAL A 660 -17.05 6.15 -36.11
CA VAL A 660 -17.61 6.46 -37.44
C VAL A 660 -19.14 6.68 -37.39
N GLU A 661 -19.85 5.86 -36.62
CA GLU A 661 -21.31 5.98 -36.46
C GLU A 661 -21.72 7.27 -35.74
N GLN A 662 -20.98 7.66 -34.70
CA GLN A 662 -21.21 8.91 -33.98
C GLN A 662 -20.76 10.14 -34.80
N TYR A 663 -19.74 10.01 -35.66
CA TYR A 663 -19.33 11.04 -36.62
C TYR A 663 -20.24 11.13 -37.87
N ALA A 664 -21.30 10.30 -37.99
CA ALA A 664 -22.13 10.22 -39.20
C ALA A 664 -22.82 11.55 -39.61
N SER A 665 -22.96 12.51 -38.70
CA SER A 665 -23.48 13.87 -38.96
C SER A 665 -22.43 14.95 -39.19
N GLY A 666 -21.13 14.61 -39.22
CA GLY A 666 -20.01 15.53 -39.47
C GLY A 666 -19.88 16.01 -40.92
N ASP A 667 -18.75 16.66 -41.25
CA ASP A 667 -18.53 17.15 -42.62
C ASP A 667 -18.49 15.99 -43.63
N LYS A 668 -19.01 16.20 -44.84
CA LYS A 668 -19.10 15.18 -45.87
C LYS A 668 -17.76 14.78 -46.46
N SER A 669 -16.75 15.66 -46.51
CA SER A 669 -15.38 15.27 -46.92
C SER A 669 -14.74 14.40 -45.85
N ASP A 670 -14.69 14.93 -44.63
CA ASP A 670 -14.05 14.30 -43.47
C ASP A 670 -14.67 12.93 -43.21
N ARG A 671 -16.01 12.82 -43.23
CA ARG A 671 -16.73 11.57 -42.96
C ARG A 671 -16.38 10.48 -43.98
N ALA A 672 -16.13 10.81 -45.25
CA ALA A 672 -15.70 9.82 -46.22
C ALA A 672 -14.29 9.30 -45.87
N ALA A 673 -13.34 10.22 -45.65
CA ALA A 673 -11.97 9.87 -45.30
C ALA A 673 -11.84 9.13 -43.96
N ILE A 674 -12.61 9.53 -42.94
CA ILE A 674 -12.67 8.88 -41.63
C ILE A 674 -13.28 7.47 -41.73
N THR A 675 -14.34 7.28 -42.51
CA THR A 675 -14.95 5.95 -42.73
C THR A 675 -13.96 5.00 -43.40
N GLU A 676 -13.24 5.49 -44.42
CA GLU A 676 -12.27 4.70 -45.18
C GLU A 676 -11.01 4.40 -44.34
N LEU A 677 -10.51 5.38 -43.58
CA LEU A 677 -9.37 5.21 -42.68
C LEU A 677 -9.69 4.27 -41.50
N ALA A 678 -10.90 4.31 -40.94
CA ALA A 678 -11.35 3.35 -39.94
C ALA A 678 -11.41 1.92 -40.49
N ALA A 679 -11.85 1.74 -41.74
CA ALA A 679 -11.85 0.43 -42.39
C ALA A 679 -10.42 -0.08 -42.68
N LEU A 680 -9.47 0.81 -43.00
CA LEU A 680 -8.05 0.46 -43.11
C LEU A 680 -7.46 0.07 -41.75
N TYR A 681 -7.79 0.81 -40.69
CA TYR A 681 -7.38 0.49 -39.32
C TYR A 681 -7.90 -0.89 -38.88
N GLU A 682 -9.20 -1.16 -39.04
CA GLU A 682 -9.78 -2.47 -38.72
C GLU A 682 -9.15 -3.60 -39.56
N HIS A 683 -8.74 -3.32 -40.81
CA HIS A 683 -8.02 -4.27 -41.64
C HIS A 683 -6.58 -4.51 -41.18
N ALA A 684 -5.86 -3.47 -40.75
CA ALA A 684 -4.47 -3.57 -40.30
C ALA A 684 -4.36 -4.24 -38.92
N ALA A 685 -5.21 -3.85 -37.97
CA ALA A 685 -5.22 -4.36 -36.60
C ALA A 685 -5.78 -5.78 -36.49
N PHE A 686 -6.82 -6.12 -37.26
CA PHE A 686 -7.53 -7.41 -37.17
C PHE A 686 -7.42 -8.28 -38.44
N GLY A 687 -6.50 -7.95 -39.36
CA GLY A 687 -6.18 -8.73 -40.54
C GLY A 687 -5.02 -9.70 -40.31
N GLY A 688 -5.29 -11.01 -40.38
CA GLY A 688 -4.30 -12.08 -40.19
C GLY A 688 -3.30 -12.30 -41.33
N GLN A 689 -3.18 -11.38 -42.30
CA GLN A 689 -2.15 -11.43 -43.35
C GLN A 689 -1.51 -10.04 -43.52
N GLY A 690 -0.27 -10.02 -44.04
CA GLY A 690 0.54 -8.80 -44.14
C GLY A 690 -0.16 -7.67 -44.90
N VAL A 691 -0.10 -6.47 -44.33
CA VAL A 691 -0.74 -5.26 -44.84
C VAL A 691 0.00 -4.78 -46.10
N PRO A 692 -0.65 -4.68 -47.28
CA PRO A 692 0.01 -4.19 -48.50
C PRO A 692 0.48 -2.74 -48.33
N GLU A 693 1.67 -2.42 -48.83
CA GLU A 693 2.30 -1.09 -48.73
C GLU A 693 1.40 0.05 -49.24
N GLU A 694 0.58 -0.22 -50.27
CA GLU A 694 -0.42 0.71 -50.81
C GLU A 694 -1.44 1.20 -49.75
N LEU A 695 -1.70 0.43 -48.68
CA LEU A 695 -2.60 0.84 -47.60
C LEU A 695 -1.98 1.90 -46.68
N GLY A 696 -0.66 1.89 -46.49
CA GLY A 696 0.04 2.89 -45.70
C GLY A 696 0.02 4.27 -46.36
N THR A 697 0.29 4.33 -47.67
CA THR A 697 0.18 5.59 -48.44
C THR A 697 -1.26 6.10 -48.47
N THR A 698 -2.23 5.20 -48.64
CA THR A 698 -3.66 5.56 -48.59
C THR A 698 -4.03 6.14 -47.23
N ALA A 699 -3.66 5.48 -46.12
CA ALA A 699 -3.96 5.95 -44.77
C ALA A 699 -3.36 7.33 -44.46
N LEU A 700 -2.09 7.57 -44.84
CA LEU A 700 -1.46 8.89 -44.68
C LEU A 700 -2.16 9.97 -45.52
N SER A 701 -2.60 9.66 -46.75
CA SER A 701 -3.32 10.61 -47.60
C SER A 701 -4.70 10.99 -47.02
N LEU A 702 -5.43 10.01 -46.49
CA LEU A 702 -6.71 10.23 -45.82
C LEU A 702 -6.52 11.04 -44.53
N ALA A 703 -5.50 10.72 -43.73
CA ALA A 703 -5.23 11.45 -42.49
C ALA A 703 -4.86 12.92 -42.75
N ARG A 704 -4.02 13.22 -43.74
CA ARG A 704 -3.71 14.61 -44.15
C ARG A 704 -4.96 15.37 -44.62
N SER A 705 -5.87 14.69 -45.32
CA SER A 705 -7.10 15.32 -45.80
C SER A 705 -8.05 15.78 -44.68
N VAL A 706 -7.95 15.19 -43.48
CA VAL A 706 -8.80 15.52 -42.32
C VAL A 706 -8.09 16.45 -41.33
N VAL A 707 -6.78 16.29 -41.15
CA VAL A 707 -5.98 17.08 -40.18
C VAL A 707 -5.44 18.38 -40.77
N GLY A 708 -5.21 18.43 -42.09
CA GLY A 708 -4.52 19.53 -42.78
C GLY A 708 -3.00 19.31 -42.89
N GLU A 709 -2.33 19.96 -43.85
CA GLU A 709 -0.88 19.83 -44.07
C GLU A 709 -0.03 20.90 -43.33
N ASP A 710 -0.64 21.84 -42.60
CA ASP A 710 0.04 22.97 -41.92
C ASP A 710 0.31 22.74 -40.41
N GLU A 711 0.97 21.63 -40.07
CA GLU A 711 1.82 21.53 -38.86
C GLU A 711 3.24 21.06 -39.26
N GLY A 712 3.80 21.72 -40.28
CA GLY A 712 5.16 21.50 -40.79
C GLY A 712 5.81 22.80 -41.26
N SER A 713 6.61 23.41 -40.39
CA SER A 713 7.28 24.71 -40.60
C SER A 713 8.02 24.81 -41.94
N THR A 714 7.75 25.85 -42.73
CA THR A 714 8.54 26.14 -43.95
C THR A 714 9.97 26.56 -43.59
N PRO A 715 11.03 25.97 -44.17
CA PRO A 715 12.40 26.33 -43.82
C PRO A 715 12.76 27.73 -44.34
N ALA A 716 13.25 28.58 -43.45
CA ALA A 716 13.78 29.90 -43.82
C ALA A 716 15.09 29.77 -44.62
N SER A 717 15.14 30.40 -45.79
CA SER A 717 16.38 30.54 -46.56
C SER A 717 17.21 31.70 -45.99
N PRO A 718 18.53 31.56 -45.83
CA PRO A 718 19.38 32.65 -45.34
C PRO A 718 19.76 33.61 -46.47
N ASP A 719 19.52 34.91 -46.28
CA ASP A 719 20.31 36.07 -46.77
C ASP A 719 19.49 37.38 -46.66
N ASP A 720 19.66 38.15 -45.56
CA ASP A 720 20.06 39.58 -45.51
C ASP A 720 20.12 40.10 -44.05
#